data_AF-A0A349DEY9-F1
#
_entry.id   AF-A0A349DEY9-F1
#
_cell.length_a   1.000
_cell.length_b   1.000
_cell.length_c   1.000
_cell.angle_alpha   90.00
_cell.angle_beta   90.00
_cell.angle_gamma   90.00
#
_symmetry.space_group_name_H-M   'P 1'
#
loop_
_entity.id
_entity.type
_entity.pdbx_description
1 polymer ?
#
loop_
_entity_poly.entity_id
_entity_poly.type
_entity_poly.pdbx_seq_one_letter_code
_entity_poly.pdbx_strand_id
1 'polypeptide(L)'
;MADFFSKKIEFLKGVGPAKAELLNKELGIFTYSDLILHYPFKHEDRTKIHRIAELNEGMSAVQLSGRIVNTQVIGEGHKKRLVAYFGDGTGEMELIWFKGVSWMQKQINTNATYLVFGKPQFSFQKISIAHPEIEIFNPAENQSGFLQPVYSVTEKLKKKYLHSKALSKMLRTLLPMAYQHIEENLSEAILQRYRMISRRDAVINIHFPKDQQWLKRATTRLKFEELFFIQLKLLKQQKHKKMIYQGQVFKDTALITDFYNNHLPFELTGAQKRVCREIYRDMASGRQMNRLLQGDVGSGKTMVAFISMLSAIGNGAQACMVAPTEILAEQHYQGLKKFADLLGITIDILTGSTRTKDRRVLHGRLENGNLKILVGTHALFEDKVQFDNLGLCIIDEQHRFGVEQRSKLWKKNNNNLYPHVLVMTATPIPRTLAMTLYGDLDVSIIDELPAGRKPIKTVHRYEAQRLRVFGFLKEQIELGRQVYIVYPLVEESETLEYKNVMDGYESIQRAFPDYHLSIVHGQMSSVDKDYEMQRFKKGETQIMVATTVIEVGVDVPNSTVIVIENAERFGLSQLHQLRGRVGRGGNQSYCILMTEYKISKEGRTRIDTMVKTNNGFEIADVDLKLRGPGNMMGTQQSGLMNLQIADLAKDSKILQEARKMAQEIIEEDPELQSLENNKMKDFMNSDQKTQTQWSRIS
;
A
#
# COMPACT_ATOMS: atom_id res chain seq x y z
N MET A 1 -22.16 29.34 -7.96
CA MET A 1 -21.46 28.14 -8.46
C MET A 1 -21.77 26.88 -7.64
N ALA A 2 -21.87 26.95 -6.31
CA ALA A 2 -22.15 25.79 -5.44
C ALA A 2 -23.54 25.12 -5.63
N ASP A 3 -24.48 25.75 -6.33
CA ASP A 3 -25.88 25.33 -6.36
C ASP A 3 -26.19 24.20 -7.35
N PHE A 4 -25.46 24.01 -8.45
CA PHE A 4 -25.79 22.94 -9.42
C PHE A 4 -25.30 21.56 -8.95
N PHE A 5 -24.03 21.43 -8.58
CA PHE A 5 -23.43 20.14 -8.25
C PHE A 5 -23.84 19.60 -6.88
N SER A 6 -24.29 20.46 -5.97
CA SER A 6 -24.80 20.07 -4.65
C SER A 6 -26.28 19.64 -4.66
N LYS A 7 -26.97 19.75 -5.81
CA LYS A 7 -28.36 19.28 -5.93
C LYS A 7 -28.43 17.80 -5.60
N LYS A 8 -29.41 17.46 -4.75
CA LYS A 8 -29.70 16.08 -4.38
C LYS A 8 -30.05 15.26 -5.61
N ILE A 9 -29.59 14.01 -5.62
CA ILE A 9 -29.78 13.12 -6.77
C ILE A 9 -31.25 12.78 -7.05
N GLU A 10 -32.14 12.96 -6.06
CA GLU A 10 -33.59 12.76 -6.21
C GLU A 10 -34.25 13.68 -7.25
N PHE A 11 -33.68 14.87 -7.48
CA PHE A 11 -34.17 15.84 -8.46
C PHE A 11 -33.76 15.50 -9.89
N LEU A 12 -32.87 14.52 -10.09
CA LEU A 12 -32.50 14.07 -11.42
C LEU A 12 -33.66 13.27 -12.02
N LYS A 13 -34.10 13.69 -13.21
CA LYS A 13 -35.17 13.03 -13.97
C LYS A 13 -34.88 11.53 -14.12
N GLY A 14 -35.73 10.69 -13.55
CA GLY A 14 -35.63 9.23 -13.61
C GLY A 14 -35.04 8.53 -12.37
N VAL A 15 -34.55 9.30 -11.39
CA VAL A 15 -34.05 8.78 -10.10
C VAL A 15 -35.19 8.68 -9.08
N GLY A 16 -35.85 9.77 -8.70
CA GLY A 16 -36.94 9.73 -7.72
C GLY A 16 -36.52 9.22 -6.33
N PRO A 17 -37.38 9.35 -5.29
CA PRO A 17 -36.97 9.18 -3.90
C PRO A 17 -36.46 7.77 -3.57
N ALA A 18 -37.14 6.73 -4.06
CA ALA A 18 -36.81 5.34 -3.76
C ALA A 18 -35.48 4.88 -4.38
N LYS A 19 -35.12 5.36 -5.58
CA LYS A 19 -33.81 5.05 -6.17
C LYS A 19 -32.71 5.89 -5.56
N ALA A 20 -33.00 7.15 -5.22
CA ALA A 20 -32.05 8.03 -4.53
C ALA A 20 -31.60 7.42 -3.20
N GLU A 21 -32.53 6.95 -2.36
CA GLU A 21 -32.20 6.30 -1.09
C GLU A 21 -31.29 5.08 -1.28
N LEU A 22 -31.51 4.30 -2.34
CA LEU A 22 -30.71 3.13 -2.66
C LEU A 22 -29.29 3.50 -3.12
N LEU A 23 -29.16 4.52 -3.97
CA LEU A 23 -27.87 5.04 -4.42
C LEU A 23 -27.06 5.64 -3.26
N ASN A 24 -27.72 6.38 -2.37
CA ASN A 24 -27.13 6.93 -1.16
C ASN A 24 -26.54 5.83 -0.27
N LYS A 25 -27.34 4.78 0.02
CA LYS A 25 -26.94 3.70 0.95
C LYS A 25 -25.88 2.76 0.38
N GLU A 26 -25.96 2.44 -0.90
CA GLU A 26 -25.12 1.38 -1.50
C GLU A 26 -23.84 1.92 -2.17
N LEU A 27 -23.89 3.14 -2.72
CA LEU A 27 -22.76 3.74 -3.46
C LEU A 27 -22.29 5.07 -2.86
N GLY A 28 -22.97 5.62 -1.84
CA GLY A 28 -22.63 6.92 -1.28
C GLY A 28 -22.89 8.09 -2.24
N ILE A 29 -23.79 7.92 -3.21
CA ILE A 29 -24.08 8.94 -4.24
C ILE A 29 -25.26 9.79 -3.78
N PHE A 30 -25.02 10.98 -3.22
CA PHE A 30 -26.05 11.86 -2.67
C PHE A 30 -26.41 13.03 -3.61
N THR A 31 -25.44 13.49 -4.38
CA THR A 31 -25.52 14.73 -5.17
C THR A 31 -25.22 14.49 -6.65
N TYR A 32 -25.46 15.51 -7.48
CA TYR A 32 -25.06 15.50 -8.90
C TYR A 32 -23.55 15.35 -9.05
N SER A 33 -22.76 15.95 -8.15
CA SER A 33 -21.31 15.78 -8.11
C SER A 33 -20.92 14.32 -7.93
N ASP A 34 -21.52 13.65 -6.94
CA ASP A 34 -21.17 12.26 -6.61
C ASP A 34 -21.45 11.30 -7.78
N LEU A 35 -22.55 11.53 -8.52
CA LEU A 35 -22.86 10.71 -9.68
C LEU A 35 -21.86 10.93 -10.84
N ILE A 36 -21.43 12.18 -11.06
CA ILE A 36 -20.44 12.51 -12.10
C ILE A 36 -19.06 11.96 -11.72
N LEU A 37 -18.69 11.96 -10.45
CA LEU A 37 -17.42 11.41 -9.97
C LEU A 37 -17.44 9.88 -9.85
N HIS A 38 -18.59 9.22 -10.05
CA HIS A 38 -18.71 7.77 -10.12
C HIS A 38 -18.23 7.25 -11.48
N TYR A 39 -16.91 7.18 -11.65
CA TYR A 39 -16.29 6.79 -12.92
C TYR A 39 -16.51 5.31 -13.28
N PRO A 40 -16.58 4.99 -14.60
CA PRO A 40 -16.63 3.60 -15.05
C PRO A 40 -15.30 2.89 -14.80
N PHE A 41 -15.35 1.61 -14.38
CA PHE A 41 -14.14 0.80 -14.15
C PHE A 41 -13.61 0.14 -15.43
N LYS A 42 -14.44 0.05 -16.48
CA LYS A 42 -14.05 -0.39 -17.82
C LYS A 42 -14.98 0.21 -18.88
N HIS A 43 -14.52 0.21 -20.12
CA HIS A 43 -15.32 0.53 -21.30
C HIS A 43 -15.39 -0.70 -22.20
N GLU A 44 -16.61 -1.11 -22.55
CA GLU A 44 -16.83 -2.19 -23.51
C GLU A 44 -16.80 -1.62 -24.91
N ASP A 45 -15.95 -2.19 -25.76
CA ASP A 45 -15.87 -1.80 -27.16
C ASP A 45 -17.07 -2.36 -27.93
N ARG A 46 -18.00 -1.46 -28.26
CA ARG A 46 -19.17 -1.71 -29.11
C ARG A 46 -19.11 -0.88 -30.39
N THR A 47 -17.90 -0.45 -30.78
CA THR A 47 -17.67 0.40 -31.97
C THR A 47 -17.78 -0.40 -33.26
N LYS A 48 -17.40 -1.68 -33.24
CA LYS A 48 -17.39 -2.56 -34.40
C LYS A 48 -18.52 -3.58 -34.33
N ILE A 49 -19.30 -3.64 -35.42
CA ILE A 49 -20.25 -4.72 -35.66
C ILE A 49 -19.48 -5.79 -36.46
N HIS A 50 -19.27 -6.94 -35.85
CA HIS A 50 -18.66 -8.09 -36.48
C HIS A 50 -19.70 -8.90 -37.27
N ARG A 51 -19.23 -9.68 -38.23
CA ARG A 51 -20.02 -10.74 -38.87
C ARG A 51 -19.78 -12.07 -38.17
N ILE A 52 -20.76 -12.97 -38.19
CA ILE A 52 -20.65 -14.31 -37.59
C ILE A 52 -19.48 -15.07 -38.21
N ALA A 53 -19.23 -14.90 -39.51
CA ALA A 53 -18.10 -15.52 -40.21
C ALA A 53 -16.71 -15.05 -39.75
N GLU A 54 -16.60 -13.90 -39.07
CA GLU A 54 -15.33 -13.33 -38.60
C GLU A 54 -14.98 -13.74 -37.16
N LEU A 55 -15.87 -14.48 -36.50
CA LEU A 55 -15.71 -14.86 -35.11
C LEU A 55 -14.59 -15.89 -34.94
N ASN A 56 -13.73 -15.66 -33.94
CA ASN A 56 -12.67 -16.60 -33.56
C ASN A 56 -12.65 -16.87 -32.05
N GLU A 57 -12.02 -17.97 -31.63
CA GLU A 57 -11.92 -18.40 -30.23
C GLU A 57 -11.20 -17.39 -29.32
N GLY A 58 -10.42 -16.47 -29.89
CA GLY A 58 -9.68 -15.45 -29.16
C GLY A 58 -10.50 -14.20 -28.78
N MET A 59 -11.70 -14.02 -29.33
CA MET A 59 -12.53 -12.83 -29.08
C MET A 59 -13.20 -12.87 -27.70
N SER A 60 -13.04 -11.80 -26.92
CA SER A 60 -13.55 -11.72 -25.53
C SER A 60 -15.02 -11.31 -25.44
N ALA A 61 -15.47 -10.37 -26.28
CA ALA A 61 -16.86 -9.98 -26.47
C ALA A 61 -17.02 -9.38 -27.88
N VAL A 62 -18.15 -9.63 -28.52
CA VAL A 62 -18.43 -9.18 -29.89
C VAL A 62 -19.82 -8.58 -29.96
N GLN A 63 -19.99 -7.59 -30.84
CA GLN A 63 -21.30 -7.06 -31.22
C GLN A 63 -21.64 -7.56 -32.63
N LEU A 64 -22.83 -8.14 -32.79
CA LEU A 64 -23.33 -8.69 -34.04
C LEU A 64 -24.66 -8.02 -34.39
N SER A 65 -24.98 -7.90 -35.68
CA SER A 65 -26.27 -7.40 -36.16
C SER A 65 -26.92 -8.45 -37.04
N GLY A 66 -28.18 -8.80 -36.77
CA GLY A 66 -28.84 -9.90 -37.47
C GLY A 66 -30.27 -10.12 -37.00
N ARG A 67 -30.88 -11.21 -37.41
CA ARG A 67 -32.27 -11.56 -37.09
C ARG A 67 -32.34 -12.85 -36.31
N ILE A 68 -33.29 -12.92 -35.39
CA ILE A 68 -33.61 -14.16 -34.70
C ILE A 68 -34.61 -14.92 -35.55
N VAL A 69 -34.18 -16.05 -36.13
CA VAL A 69 -34.96 -16.85 -37.08
C VAL A 69 -35.97 -17.73 -36.35
N ASN A 70 -35.55 -18.33 -35.24
CA ASN A 70 -36.38 -19.26 -34.47
C ASN A 70 -36.00 -19.26 -32.99
N THR A 71 -36.92 -19.67 -32.12
CA THR A 71 -36.67 -19.89 -30.69
C THR A 71 -37.19 -21.26 -30.26
N GLN A 72 -36.40 -21.98 -29.48
CA GLN A 72 -36.74 -23.29 -28.93
C GLN A 72 -36.45 -23.30 -27.44
N VAL A 73 -37.32 -23.96 -26.67
CA VAL A 73 -37.11 -24.16 -25.24
C VAL A 73 -36.72 -25.62 -25.02
N ILE A 74 -35.53 -25.85 -24.47
CA ILE A 74 -34.94 -27.18 -24.33
C ILE A 74 -34.81 -27.51 -22.85
N GLY A 75 -35.21 -28.73 -22.46
CA GLY A 75 -35.10 -29.29 -21.11
C GLY A 75 -36.35 -29.10 -20.23
N GLU A 76 -36.36 -29.79 -19.08
CA GLU A 76 -37.46 -29.80 -18.11
C GLU A 76 -37.03 -29.27 -16.72
N GLY A 77 -37.98 -28.70 -15.98
CA GLY A 77 -37.77 -28.20 -14.62
C GLY A 77 -36.64 -27.16 -14.51
N HIS A 78 -35.73 -27.34 -13.54
CA HIS A 78 -34.59 -26.46 -13.30
C HIS A 78 -33.51 -26.49 -14.39
N LYS A 79 -33.57 -27.41 -15.37
CA LYS A 79 -32.64 -27.48 -16.51
C LYS A 79 -33.19 -26.80 -17.78
N LYS A 80 -34.31 -26.09 -17.68
CA LYS A 80 -34.96 -25.40 -18.81
C LYS A 80 -34.11 -24.24 -19.30
N ARG A 81 -33.80 -24.22 -20.60
CA ARG A 81 -33.07 -23.13 -21.27
C ARG A 81 -33.78 -22.68 -22.54
N LEU A 82 -33.71 -21.38 -22.84
CA LEU A 82 -34.15 -20.82 -24.13
C LEU A 82 -32.97 -20.78 -25.08
N VAL A 83 -33.16 -21.30 -26.29
CA VAL A 83 -32.20 -21.22 -27.39
C VAL A 83 -32.86 -20.45 -28.53
N ALA A 84 -32.26 -19.33 -28.94
CA ALA A 84 -32.68 -18.58 -30.11
C ALA A 84 -31.63 -18.72 -31.22
N TYR A 85 -32.07 -19.06 -32.43
CA TYR A 85 -31.20 -19.16 -33.60
C TYR A 85 -31.09 -17.79 -34.24
N PHE A 86 -29.88 -17.25 -34.28
CA PHE A 86 -29.56 -15.93 -34.78
C PHE A 86 -28.72 -16.03 -36.04
N GLY A 87 -29.10 -15.30 -37.09
CA GLY A 87 -28.39 -15.26 -38.35
C GLY A 87 -28.19 -13.83 -38.85
N ASP A 88 -27.03 -13.57 -39.44
CA ASP A 88 -26.66 -12.28 -40.02
C ASP A 88 -26.49 -12.32 -41.56
N GLY A 89 -26.81 -13.47 -42.17
CA GLY A 89 -26.61 -13.73 -43.60
C GLY A 89 -25.23 -14.29 -43.97
N THR A 90 -24.27 -14.29 -43.04
CA THR A 90 -22.95 -14.91 -43.23
C THR A 90 -22.76 -16.20 -42.43
N GLY A 91 -23.57 -16.41 -41.39
CA GLY A 91 -23.60 -17.65 -40.63
C GLY A 91 -24.80 -17.70 -39.69
N GLU A 92 -24.88 -18.79 -38.93
CA GLU A 92 -25.90 -18.99 -37.89
C GLU A 92 -25.23 -19.30 -36.55
N MET A 93 -25.86 -18.84 -35.46
CA MET A 93 -25.39 -19.10 -34.11
C MET A 93 -26.54 -19.25 -33.11
N GLU A 94 -26.24 -19.82 -31.94
CA GLU A 94 -27.21 -20.03 -30.87
C GLU A 94 -27.07 -18.99 -29.75
N LEU A 95 -28.16 -18.30 -29.42
CA LEU A 95 -28.24 -17.42 -28.25
C LEU A 95 -28.94 -18.19 -27.12
N ILE A 96 -28.27 -18.38 -25.98
CA ILE A 96 -28.72 -19.30 -24.93
C ILE A 96 -29.00 -18.55 -23.63
N TRP A 97 -30.20 -18.69 -23.06
CA TRP A 97 -30.55 -18.17 -21.73
C TRP A 97 -30.93 -19.30 -20.77
N PHE A 98 -30.18 -19.43 -19.68
CA PHE A 98 -30.45 -20.39 -18.60
C PHE A 98 -31.38 -19.83 -17.49
N LYS A 99 -31.61 -18.52 -17.49
CA LYS A 99 -32.41 -17.77 -16.50
C LYS A 99 -33.33 -16.80 -17.23
N GLY A 100 -34.52 -16.54 -16.69
CA GLY A 100 -35.45 -15.56 -17.27
C GLY A 100 -36.13 -16.00 -18.57
N VAL A 101 -36.22 -17.31 -18.83
CA VAL A 101 -36.74 -17.92 -20.07
C VAL A 101 -38.08 -17.32 -20.52
N SER A 102 -39.06 -17.24 -19.60
CA SER A 102 -40.41 -16.72 -19.91
C SER A 102 -40.43 -15.22 -20.25
N TRP A 103 -39.52 -14.43 -19.67
CA TRP A 103 -39.41 -13.00 -19.96
C TRP A 103 -38.75 -12.76 -21.32
N MET A 104 -37.65 -13.45 -21.59
CA MET A 104 -36.94 -13.36 -22.88
C MET A 104 -37.82 -13.81 -24.06
N GLN A 105 -38.60 -14.88 -23.87
CA GLN A 105 -39.51 -15.39 -24.91
C GLN A 105 -40.58 -14.35 -25.32
N LYS A 106 -41.01 -13.48 -24.39
CA LYS A 106 -41.94 -12.38 -24.68
C LYS A 106 -41.28 -11.18 -25.36
N GLN A 107 -39.98 -10.99 -25.14
CA GLN A 107 -39.23 -9.83 -25.65
C GLN A 107 -38.68 -10.05 -27.07
N ILE A 108 -38.46 -11.31 -27.46
CA ILE A 108 -37.95 -11.68 -28.77
C ILE A 108 -39.09 -11.65 -29.80
N ASN A 109 -38.89 -10.89 -30.88
CA ASN A 109 -39.77 -10.79 -32.02
C ASN A 109 -38.97 -11.19 -33.28
N THR A 110 -39.38 -12.26 -33.94
CA THR A 110 -38.66 -12.83 -35.10
C THR A 110 -38.61 -11.90 -36.32
N ASN A 111 -39.44 -10.84 -36.35
CA ASN A 111 -39.48 -9.88 -37.45
C ASN A 111 -38.57 -8.65 -37.26
N ALA A 112 -37.84 -8.57 -36.14
CA ALA A 112 -36.95 -7.45 -35.84
C ALA A 112 -35.48 -7.80 -36.10
N THR A 113 -34.70 -6.81 -36.52
CA THR A 113 -33.24 -6.89 -36.52
C THR A 113 -32.73 -6.52 -35.13
N TYR A 114 -31.81 -7.32 -34.59
CA TYR A 114 -31.23 -7.16 -33.26
C TYR A 114 -29.73 -6.89 -33.34
N LEU A 115 -29.26 -6.04 -32.43
CA LEU A 115 -27.87 -6.03 -31.99
C LEU A 115 -27.72 -7.02 -30.84
N VAL A 116 -26.77 -7.94 -30.99
CA VAL A 116 -26.44 -8.96 -30.01
C VAL A 116 -25.03 -8.69 -29.50
N PHE A 117 -24.87 -8.55 -28.19
CA PHE A 117 -23.56 -8.41 -27.56
C PHE A 117 -23.30 -9.53 -26.56
N GLY A 118 -22.13 -10.16 -26.65
CA GLY A 118 -21.69 -11.13 -25.68
C GLY A 118 -20.43 -11.87 -26.09
N LYS A 119 -20.00 -12.82 -25.25
CA LYS A 119 -18.81 -13.64 -25.51
C LYS A 119 -19.18 -14.85 -26.37
N PRO A 120 -18.59 -15.03 -27.56
CA PRO A 120 -18.80 -16.22 -28.36
C PRO A 120 -18.12 -17.42 -27.69
N GLN A 121 -18.83 -18.54 -27.66
CA GLN A 121 -18.36 -19.85 -27.21
C GLN A 121 -18.39 -20.79 -28.40
N PHE A 122 -17.25 -21.43 -28.63
CA PHE A 122 -17.08 -22.38 -29.72
C PHE A 122 -17.20 -23.79 -29.15
N SER A 123 -18.11 -24.58 -29.68
CA SER A 123 -18.26 -26.00 -29.35
C SER A 123 -18.35 -26.80 -30.64
N PHE A 124 -17.25 -27.44 -31.02
CA PHE A 124 -17.04 -28.31 -32.19
C PHE A 124 -17.59 -27.77 -33.53
N GLN A 125 -18.91 -27.69 -33.72
CA GLN A 125 -19.58 -27.25 -34.94
C GLN A 125 -20.53 -26.05 -34.76
N LYS A 126 -20.70 -25.54 -33.53
CA LYS A 126 -21.67 -24.47 -33.24
C LYS A 126 -21.03 -23.32 -32.47
N ILE A 127 -21.33 -22.10 -32.90
CA ILE A 127 -21.02 -20.89 -32.16
C ILE A 127 -22.24 -20.54 -31.32
N SER A 128 -22.03 -20.23 -30.04
CA SER A 128 -23.11 -19.81 -29.16
C SER A 128 -22.71 -18.62 -28.29
N ILE A 129 -23.69 -17.83 -27.85
CA ILE A 129 -23.50 -16.81 -26.84
C ILE A 129 -24.44 -17.12 -25.68
N ALA A 130 -23.87 -17.33 -24.49
CA ALA A 130 -24.63 -17.51 -23.27
C ALA A 130 -25.00 -16.15 -22.67
N HIS A 131 -26.28 -15.96 -22.33
CA HIS A 131 -26.85 -14.73 -21.79
C HIS A 131 -26.46 -13.45 -22.56
N PRO A 132 -26.71 -13.39 -23.89
CA PRO A 132 -26.40 -12.20 -24.67
C PRO A 132 -27.28 -11.03 -24.26
N GLU A 133 -26.73 -9.82 -24.36
CA GLU A 133 -27.53 -8.61 -24.38
C GLU A 133 -28.11 -8.43 -25.79
N ILE A 134 -29.44 -8.30 -25.87
CA ILE A 134 -30.13 -8.03 -27.14
C ILE A 134 -30.80 -6.66 -27.09
N GLU A 135 -30.62 -5.88 -28.15
CA GLU A 135 -31.28 -4.59 -28.35
C GLU A 135 -31.84 -4.55 -29.77
N ILE A 136 -33.02 -3.96 -29.96
CA ILE A 136 -33.59 -3.81 -31.30
C ILE A 136 -32.73 -2.81 -32.06
N PHE A 137 -32.31 -3.16 -33.27
CA PHE A 137 -31.52 -2.29 -34.11
C PHE A 137 -32.39 -1.15 -34.63
N ASN A 138 -32.13 0.07 -34.18
CA ASN A 138 -32.80 1.28 -34.65
C ASN A 138 -31.84 2.10 -35.54
N PRO A 139 -32.09 2.25 -36.86
CA PRO A 139 -31.18 2.92 -37.79
C PRO A 139 -30.89 4.39 -37.45
N ALA A 140 -31.76 5.07 -36.69
CA ALA A 140 -31.56 6.47 -36.30
C ALA A 140 -30.72 6.66 -35.04
N GLU A 141 -30.67 5.66 -34.14
CA GLU A 141 -29.97 5.73 -32.85
C GLU A 141 -28.66 4.92 -32.81
N ASN A 142 -28.54 3.91 -33.67
CA ASN A 142 -27.45 2.92 -33.63
C ASN A 142 -26.43 3.08 -34.78
N GLN A 143 -26.38 4.25 -35.41
CA GLN A 143 -25.57 4.55 -36.61
C GLN A 143 -24.06 4.60 -36.37
N SER A 144 -23.61 4.74 -35.12
CA SER A 144 -22.19 4.75 -34.78
C SER A 144 -22.00 3.96 -33.50
N GLY A 145 -21.25 2.86 -33.59
CA GLY A 145 -20.88 2.10 -32.41
C GLY A 145 -20.10 2.98 -31.44
N PHE A 146 -20.30 2.76 -30.14
CA PHE A 146 -19.72 3.60 -29.09
C PHE A 146 -18.98 2.75 -28.06
N LEU A 147 -18.08 3.39 -27.32
CA LEU A 147 -17.47 2.77 -26.15
C LEU A 147 -18.47 2.86 -24.98
N GLN A 148 -18.99 1.71 -24.55
CA GLN A 148 -20.00 1.67 -23.50
C GLN A 148 -19.35 1.67 -22.11
N PRO A 149 -19.61 2.67 -21.25
CA PRO A 149 -19.09 2.68 -19.90
C PRO A 149 -19.75 1.61 -19.04
N VAL A 150 -18.94 0.94 -18.21
CA VAL A 150 -19.41 -0.03 -17.22
C VAL A 150 -19.06 0.45 -15.82
N TYR A 151 -20.10 0.64 -15.01
CA TYR A 151 -20.02 1.17 -13.65
C TYR A 151 -20.09 0.05 -12.61
N SER A 152 -19.42 0.27 -11.48
CA SER A 152 -19.48 -0.60 -10.32
C SER A 152 -20.86 -0.50 -9.66
N VAL A 153 -21.49 -1.66 -9.42
CA VAL A 153 -22.86 -1.77 -8.90
C VAL A 153 -22.96 -2.96 -7.95
N THR A 154 -23.51 -2.76 -6.76
CA THR A 154 -23.69 -3.82 -5.75
C THR A 154 -24.79 -4.81 -6.16
N GLU A 155 -24.80 -6.01 -5.57
CA GLU A 155 -25.83 -7.01 -5.88
C GLU A 155 -27.25 -6.54 -5.51
N LYS A 156 -27.40 -5.77 -4.44
CA LYS A 156 -28.68 -5.20 -4.02
C LYS A 156 -29.23 -4.22 -5.04
N LEU A 157 -28.37 -3.38 -5.64
CA LEU A 157 -28.75 -2.51 -6.75
C LEU A 157 -29.22 -3.30 -7.97
N LYS A 158 -28.49 -4.35 -8.34
CA LYS A 158 -28.86 -5.23 -9.46
C LYS A 158 -30.24 -5.88 -9.25
N LYS A 159 -30.56 -6.32 -8.02
CA LYS A 159 -31.88 -6.89 -7.68
C LYS A 159 -33.04 -5.89 -7.84
N LYS A 160 -32.78 -4.59 -7.68
CA LYS A 160 -33.76 -3.51 -7.88
C LYS A 160 -33.67 -2.84 -9.26
N TYR A 161 -33.15 -3.56 -10.27
CA TYR A 161 -33.04 -3.10 -11.66
C TYR A 161 -32.14 -1.86 -11.88
N LEU A 162 -31.30 -1.51 -10.90
CA LEU A 162 -30.30 -0.45 -11.02
C LEU A 162 -28.98 -1.04 -11.51
N HIS A 163 -28.94 -1.39 -12.78
CA HIS A 163 -27.74 -1.89 -13.45
C HIS A 163 -26.87 -0.75 -13.98
N SER A 164 -25.66 -1.08 -14.49
CA SER A 164 -24.76 -0.12 -15.13
C SER A 164 -25.46 0.74 -16.20
N LYS A 165 -26.35 0.15 -17.02
CA LYS A 165 -27.13 0.87 -18.04
C LYS A 165 -28.04 1.96 -17.44
N ALA A 166 -28.58 1.73 -16.25
CA ALA A 166 -29.42 2.72 -15.56
C ALA A 166 -28.60 3.94 -15.15
N LEU A 167 -27.39 3.72 -14.60
CA LEU A 167 -26.45 4.80 -14.28
C LEU A 167 -26.00 5.54 -15.55
N SER A 168 -25.68 4.82 -16.64
CA SER A 168 -25.37 5.43 -17.93
C SER A 168 -26.50 6.35 -18.42
N LYS A 169 -27.76 5.94 -18.28
CA LYS A 169 -28.92 6.75 -18.69
C LYS A 169 -29.07 8.03 -17.84
N MET A 170 -28.85 7.92 -16.53
CA MET A 170 -28.84 9.08 -15.62
C MET A 170 -27.73 10.05 -16.02
N LEU A 171 -26.52 9.55 -16.27
CA LEU A 171 -25.37 10.35 -16.69
C LEU A 171 -25.53 10.99 -18.07
N ARG A 172 -26.13 10.30 -19.05
CA ARG A 172 -26.48 10.90 -20.36
C ARG A 172 -27.43 12.08 -20.22
N THR A 173 -28.28 12.07 -19.20
CA THR A 173 -29.19 13.19 -18.91
C THR A 173 -28.46 14.31 -18.18
N LEU A 174 -27.61 13.97 -17.20
CA LEU A 174 -26.94 14.92 -16.32
C LEU A 174 -25.77 15.67 -16.98
N LEU A 175 -24.91 14.98 -17.75
CA LEU A 175 -23.68 15.56 -18.30
C LEU A 175 -23.90 16.77 -19.23
N PRO A 176 -24.91 16.77 -20.14
CA PRO A 176 -25.19 17.95 -20.96
C PRO A 176 -25.56 19.19 -20.13
N MET A 177 -26.33 19.00 -19.05
CA MET A 177 -26.68 20.07 -18.12
C MET A 177 -25.45 20.54 -17.33
N ALA A 178 -24.58 19.61 -16.94
CA ALA A 178 -23.37 19.90 -16.18
C ALA A 178 -22.30 20.63 -17.00
N TYR A 179 -22.27 20.48 -18.33
CA TYR A 179 -21.18 20.95 -19.18
C TYR A 179 -20.83 22.44 -19.00
N GLN A 180 -21.85 23.30 -18.90
CA GLN A 180 -21.64 24.74 -18.71
C GLN A 180 -21.17 25.10 -17.29
N HIS A 181 -21.44 24.24 -16.31
CA HIS A 181 -21.10 24.44 -14.91
C HIS A 181 -19.72 23.88 -14.53
N ILE A 182 -19.15 22.96 -15.32
CA ILE A 182 -17.82 22.42 -15.06
C ILE A 182 -16.78 23.51 -15.37
N GLU A 183 -16.16 24.08 -14.35
CA GLU A 183 -15.09 25.07 -14.51
C GLU A 183 -13.71 24.41 -14.54
N GLU A 184 -12.79 25.01 -15.29
CA GLU A 184 -11.40 24.57 -15.34
C GLU A 184 -10.72 24.84 -13.99
N ASN A 185 -9.94 23.88 -13.50
CA ASN A 185 -9.29 23.96 -12.20
C ASN A 185 -7.77 24.00 -12.27
N LEU A 186 -7.16 23.66 -13.40
CA LEU A 186 -5.72 23.84 -13.62
C LEU A 186 -5.43 25.18 -14.29
N SER A 187 -4.20 25.70 -14.11
CA SER A 187 -3.74 26.88 -14.84
C SER A 187 -3.47 26.55 -16.31
N GLU A 188 -3.54 27.57 -17.15
CA GLU A 188 -3.29 27.42 -18.60
C GLU A 188 -1.86 26.93 -18.87
N ALA A 189 -0.88 27.37 -18.06
CA ALA A 189 0.50 26.91 -18.12
C ALA A 189 0.63 25.39 -17.94
N ILE A 190 -0.12 24.80 -16.99
CA ILE A 190 -0.12 23.35 -16.76
C ILE A 190 -0.76 22.63 -17.96
N LEU A 191 -1.89 23.14 -18.46
CA LEU A 191 -2.58 22.54 -19.60
C LEU A 191 -1.69 22.51 -20.85
N GLN A 192 -0.97 23.59 -21.13
CA GLN A 192 -0.07 23.68 -22.27
C GLN A 192 1.18 22.80 -22.11
N ARG A 193 1.81 22.83 -20.92
CA ARG A 193 3.01 22.02 -20.62
C ARG A 193 2.78 20.53 -20.84
N TYR A 194 1.62 20.02 -20.40
CA TYR A 194 1.30 18.60 -20.52
C TYR A 194 0.36 18.25 -21.69
N ARG A 195 0.02 19.24 -22.54
CA ARG A 195 -0.89 19.10 -23.69
C ARG A 195 -2.21 18.42 -23.31
N MET A 196 -2.77 18.87 -22.20
CA MET A 196 -3.97 18.32 -21.61
C MET A 196 -5.24 18.87 -22.25
N ILE A 197 -6.28 18.03 -22.30
CA ILE A 197 -7.62 18.49 -22.69
C ILE A 197 -8.28 19.26 -21.55
N SER A 198 -9.31 20.05 -21.87
CA SER A 198 -10.10 20.79 -20.87
C SER A 198 -10.76 19.83 -19.87
N ARG A 199 -10.98 20.29 -18.65
CA ARG A 199 -11.69 19.50 -17.62
C ARG A 199 -13.08 19.07 -18.08
N ARG A 200 -13.80 19.96 -18.78
CA ARG A 200 -15.13 19.67 -19.35
C ARG A 200 -15.09 18.47 -20.29
N ASP A 201 -14.14 18.48 -21.22
CA ASP A 201 -13.98 17.40 -22.17
C ASP A 201 -13.55 16.10 -21.48
N ALA A 202 -12.67 16.18 -20.47
CA ALA A 202 -12.21 15.03 -19.72
C ALA A 202 -13.36 14.33 -18.99
N VAL A 203 -14.21 15.09 -18.28
CA VAL A 203 -15.38 14.56 -17.56
C VAL A 203 -16.40 13.94 -18.52
N ILE A 204 -16.65 14.53 -19.69
CA ILE A 204 -17.55 13.90 -20.66
C ILE A 204 -16.95 12.61 -21.21
N ASN A 205 -15.70 12.66 -21.68
CA ASN A 205 -15.10 11.54 -22.41
C ASN A 205 -14.68 10.38 -21.50
N ILE A 206 -14.57 10.56 -20.18
CA ILE A 206 -14.41 9.42 -19.27
C ILE A 206 -15.68 8.58 -19.18
N HIS A 207 -16.87 9.19 -19.28
CA HIS A 207 -18.14 8.45 -19.28
C HIS A 207 -18.53 8.01 -20.68
N PHE A 208 -18.48 8.91 -21.66
CA PHE A 208 -18.90 8.67 -23.04
C PHE A 208 -17.81 9.13 -24.01
N PRO A 209 -16.74 8.34 -24.16
CA PRO A 209 -15.65 8.71 -25.04
C PRO A 209 -16.07 8.68 -26.50
N LYS A 210 -15.63 9.69 -27.26
CA LYS A 210 -15.78 9.73 -28.73
C LYS A 210 -15.03 8.58 -29.40
N ASP A 211 -13.81 8.32 -28.94
CA ASP A 211 -12.95 7.23 -29.39
C ASP A 211 -11.96 6.82 -28.28
N GLN A 212 -11.15 5.80 -28.57
CA GLN A 212 -10.16 5.29 -27.63
C GLN A 212 -9.06 6.32 -27.29
N GLN A 213 -8.76 7.26 -28.19
CA GLN A 213 -7.76 8.29 -27.98
C GLN A 213 -8.28 9.36 -27.00
N TRP A 214 -9.53 9.78 -27.15
CA TRP A 214 -10.23 10.67 -26.23
C TRP A 214 -10.39 10.04 -24.85
N LEU A 215 -10.72 8.74 -24.77
CA LEU A 215 -10.73 8.01 -23.50
C LEU A 215 -9.36 8.09 -22.82
N LYS A 216 -8.28 7.77 -23.55
CA LYS A 216 -6.91 7.82 -22.99
C LYS A 216 -6.53 9.22 -22.50
N ARG A 217 -6.87 10.27 -23.26
CA ARG A 217 -6.60 11.67 -22.87
C ARG A 217 -7.40 12.06 -21.63
N ALA A 218 -8.69 11.73 -21.58
CA ALA A 218 -9.56 11.98 -20.43
C ALA A 218 -9.08 11.27 -19.17
N THR A 219 -8.79 9.96 -19.26
CA THR A 219 -8.25 9.18 -18.15
C THR A 219 -6.94 9.77 -17.64
N THR A 220 -6.01 10.13 -18.54
CA THR A 220 -4.72 10.71 -18.14
C THR A 220 -4.90 12.07 -17.45
N ARG A 221 -5.75 12.94 -17.99
CA ARG A 221 -6.04 14.27 -17.43
C ARG A 221 -6.68 14.19 -16.04
N LEU A 222 -7.68 13.32 -15.85
CA LEU A 222 -8.37 13.16 -14.57
C LEU A 222 -7.50 12.50 -13.50
N LYS A 223 -6.68 11.51 -13.89
CA LYS A 223 -5.67 10.93 -12.98
C LYS A 223 -4.64 11.97 -12.55
N PHE A 224 -4.15 12.77 -13.49
CA PHE A 224 -3.23 13.86 -13.16
C PHE A 224 -3.91 14.88 -12.24
N GLU A 225 -5.14 15.29 -12.52
CA GLU A 225 -5.94 16.20 -11.68
C GLU A 225 -5.98 15.75 -10.23
N GLU A 226 -6.43 14.51 -10.03
CA GLU A 226 -6.61 13.91 -8.72
C GLU A 226 -5.29 13.86 -7.95
N LEU A 227 -4.24 13.31 -8.58
CA LEU A 227 -2.93 13.18 -7.95
C LEU A 227 -2.27 14.55 -7.71
N PHE A 228 -2.46 15.52 -8.60
CA PHE A 228 -1.90 16.87 -8.48
C PHE A 228 -2.50 17.61 -7.29
N PHE A 229 -3.83 17.66 -7.16
CA PHE A 229 -4.46 18.35 -6.03
C PHE A 229 -4.18 17.67 -4.69
N ILE A 230 -4.09 16.34 -4.68
CA ILE A 230 -3.60 15.57 -3.54
C ILE A 230 -2.20 16.02 -3.13
N GLN A 231 -1.24 16.04 -4.07
CA GLN A 231 0.14 16.43 -3.77
C GLN A 231 0.24 17.90 -3.38
N LEU A 232 -0.51 18.79 -4.03
CA LEU A 232 -0.55 20.22 -3.73
C LEU A 232 -1.05 20.48 -2.30
N LYS A 233 -2.12 19.80 -1.88
CA LYS A 233 -2.66 19.86 -0.51
C LYS A 233 -1.64 19.38 0.52
N LEU A 234 -0.99 18.23 0.27
CA LEU A 234 0.02 17.67 1.16
C LEU A 234 1.23 18.59 1.31
N LEU A 235 1.78 19.08 0.19
CA LEU A 235 2.93 20.00 0.19
C LEU A 235 2.61 21.34 0.86
N LYS A 236 1.41 21.89 0.64
CA LYS A 236 0.96 23.10 1.33
C LYS A 236 0.87 22.88 2.85
N GLN A 237 0.30 21.74 3.28
CA GLN A 237 0.24 21.37 4.69
C GLN A 237 1.65 21.20 5.29
N GLN A 238 2.56 20.51 4.59
CA GLN A 238 3.96 20.37 5.01
C GLN A 238 4.62 21.73 5.21
N LYS A 239 4.48 22.65 4.23
CA LYS A 239 5.07 23.99 4.31
C LYS A 239 4.49 24.80 5.46
N HIS A 240 3.18 24.73 5.67
CA HIS A 240 2.51 25.41 6.79
C HIS A 240 2.97 24.86 8.14
N LYS A 241 3.06 23.52 8.31
CA LYS A 241 3.62 22.89 9.51
C LYS A 241 5.07 23.33 9.77
N LYS A 242 5.90 23.37 8.73
CA LYS A 242 7.29 23.86 8.80
C LYS A 242 7.41 25.34 9.21
N MET A 243 6.37 26.15 8.98
CA MET A 243 6.32 27.54 9.45
C MET A 243 5.85 27.66 10.90
N ILE A 244 4.90 26.81 11.33
CA ILE A 244 4.33 26.84 12.67
C ILE A 244 5.27 26.21 13.69
N TYR A 245 5.85 25.05 13.38
CA TYR A 245 6.64 24.27 14.32
C TYR A 245 8.12 24.63 14.20
N GLN A 246 8.55 25.52 15.08
CA GLN A 246 9.97 25.85 15.26
C GLN A 246 10.69 24.67 15.91
N GLY A 247 11.81 24.28 15.31
CA GLY A 247 12.70 23.25 15.82
C GLY A 247 13.90 23.87 16.50
N GLN A 248 14.58 23.09 17.34
CA GLN A 248 15.90 23.47 17.82
C GLN A 248 16.89 23.58 16.65
N VAL A 249 17.94 24.38 16.79
CA VAL A 249 18.95 24.58 15.74
C VAL A 249 20.20 23.81 16.12
N PHE A 250 20.55 22.79 15.34
CA PHE A 250 21.74 21.98 15.57
C PHE A 250 22.78 22.22 14.49
N LYS A 251 23.86 22.94 14.83
CA LYS A 251 24.95 23.33 13.90
C LYS A 251 26.30 22.77 14.30
N ASP A 252 26.50 22.42 15.57
CA ASP A 252 27.74 21.79 15.99
C ASP A 252 27.85 20.37 15.41
N THR A 253 29.01 20.07 14.87
CA THR A 253 29.38 18.79 14.23
C THR A 253 30.65 18.19 14.83
N ALA A 254 31.21 18.76 15.89
CA ALA A 254 32.45 18.28 16.51
C ALA A 254 32.33 16.82 16.95
N LEU A 255 31.27 16.48 17.70
CA LEU A 255 31.02 15.11 18.18
C LEU A 255 30.79 14.10 17.05
N ILE A 256 30.14 14.54 15.96
CA ILE A 256 29.92 13.70 14.77
C ILE A 256 31.25 13.43 14.07
N THR A 257 32.08 14.46 13.93
CA THR A 257 33.38 14.41 13.26
C THR A 257 34.35 13.51 14.02
N ASP A 258 34.38 13.65 15.36
CA ASP A 258 35.15 12.79 16.25
C ASP A 258 34.72 11.32 16.15
N PHE A 259 33.41 11.04 16.25
CA PHE A 259 32.88 9.70 16.10
C PHE A 259 33.24 9.07 14.73
N TYR A 260 33.07 9.83 13.64
CA TYR A 260 33.34 9.34 12.29
C TYR A 260 34.82 9.04 12.06
N ASN A 261 35.73 9.86 12.59
CA ASN A 261 37.17 9.70 12.37
C ASN A 261 37.83 8.69 13.31
N ASN A 262 37.38 8.63 14.58
CA ASN A 262 38.11 7.93 15.64
C ASN A 262 37.42 6.67 16.16
N HIS A 263 36.09 6.55 16.00
CA HIS A 263 35.31 5.51 16.68
C HIS A 263 34.48 4.62 15.74
N LEU A 264 34.22 5.06 14.52
CA LEU A 264 33.44 4.29 13.55
C LEU A 264 34.30 3.20 12.89
N PRO A 265 33.97 1.90 13.08
CA PRO A 265 34.85 0.80 12.65
C PRO A 265 34.71 0.43 11.16
N PHE A 266 33.90 1.15 10.39
CA PHE A 266 33.65 0.89 8.98
C PHE A 266 33.32 2.17 8.22
N GLU A 267 33.50 2.17 6.90
CA GLU A 267 33.08 3.30 6.08
C GLU A 267 31.57 3.32 5.84
N LEU A 268 30.97 4.51 5.96
CA LEU A 268 29.59 4.72 5.54
C LEU A 268 29.46 4.67 4.02
N THR A 269 28.38 4.05 3.56
CA THR A 269 27.97 4.03 2.14
C THR A 269 27.67 5.45 1.62
N GLY A 270 27.65 5.63 0.31
CA GLY A 270 27.29 6.89 -0.33
C GLY A 270 25.86 7.33 0.05
N ALA A 271 24.93 6.36 0.06
CA ALA A 271 23.55 6.58 0.48
C ALA A 271 23.45 7.01 1.96
N GLN A 272 24.15 6.36 2.88
CA GLN A 272 24.19 6.75 4.30
C GLN A 272 24.76 8.17 4.48
N LYS A 273 25.87 8.49 3.82
CA LYS A 273 26.48 9.83 3.86
C LYS A 273 25.51 10.90 3.33
N ARG A 274 24.81 10.62 2.23
CA ARG A 274 23.79 11.52 1.67
C ARG A 274 22.65 11.77 2.67
N VAL A 275 22.09 10.70 3.25
CA VAL A 275 21.00 10.80 4.22
C VAL A 275 21.43 11.53 5.50
N CYS A 276 22.62 11.29 6.04
CA CYS A 276 23.12 12.03 7.19
C CYS A 276 23.22 13.54 6.91
N ARG A 277 23.63 13.94 5.69
CA ARG A 277 23.65 15.36 5.29
C ARG A 277 22.24 15.95 5.14
N GLU A 278 21.29 15.17 4.61
CA GLU A 278 19.89 15.60 4.50
C GLU A 278 19.29 15.86 5.90
N ILE A 279 19.49 14.93 6.85
CA ILE A 279 19.07 15.07 8.25
C ILE A 279 19.72 16.29 8.89
N TYR A 280 21.05 16.43 8.78
CA TYR A 280 21.79 17.56 9.34
C TYR A 280 21.28 18.91 8.83
N ARG A 281 21.06 19.05 7.51
CA ARG A 281 20.54 20.30 6.93
C ARG A 281 19.17 20.67 7.48
N ASP A 282 18.32 19.69 7.72
CA ASP A 282 16.97 19.88 8.26
C ASP A 282 17.04 20.31 9.73
N MET A 283 17.85 19.61 10.54
CA MET A 283 18.10 19.93 11.95
C MET A 283 18.81 21.29 12.15
N ALA A 284 19.57 21.76 11.16
CA ALA A 284 20.21 23.07 11.18
C ALA A 284 19.29 24.23 10.72
N SER A 285 18.10 23.93 10.20
CA SER A 285 17.24 24.91 9.53
C SER A 285 16.45 25.84 10.48
N GLY A 286 16.35 25.48 11.76
CA GLY A 286 15.47 26.15 12.74
C GLY A 286 13.99 25.78 12.62
N ARG A 287 13.65 24.85 11.73
CA ARG A 287 12.31 24.26 11.60
C ARG A 287 12.34 22.85 12.16
N GLN A 288 11.21 22.36 12.63
CA GLN A 288 11.13 20.97 13.08
C GLN A 288 11.35 20.02 11.89
N MET A 289 12.43 19.23 11.92
CA MET A 289 12.55 18.08 11.05
C MET A 289 11.44 17.06 11.36
N ASN A 290 10.75 16.58 10.34
CA ASN A 290 9.78 15.49 10.43
C ASN A 290 9.97 14.55 9.24
N ARG A 291 10.76 13.50 9.43
CA ARG A 291 11.38 12.74 8.33
C ARG A 291 11.19 11.23 8.48
N LEU A 292 10.86 10.57 7.38
CA LEU A 292 10.86 9.12 7.24
C LEU A 292 12.20 8.66 6.63
N LEU A 293 12.99 7.93 7.42
CA LEU A 293 14.16 7.19 6.99
C LEU A 293 13.77 5.78 6.57
N GLN A 294 13.85 5.55 5.27
CA GLN A 294 13.58 4.27 4.65
C GLN A 294 14.87 3.62 4.19
N GLY A 295 14.98 2.32 4.36
CA GLY A 295 16.10 1.55 3.84
C GLY A 295 15.85 0.07 4.01
N ASP A 296 16.51 -0.75 3.21
CA ASP A 296 16.37 -2.20 3.30
C ASP A 296 16.82 -2.73 4.68
N VAL A 297 16.39 -3.93 5.05
CA VAL A 297 16.81 -4.59 6.29
C VAL A 297 18.33 -4.73 6.28
N GLY A 298 19.01 -4.17 7.29
CA GLY A 298 20.47 -4.18 7.37
C GLY A 298 21.18 -3.14 6.49
N SER A 299 20.48 -2.12 5.97
CA SER A 299 21.10 -0.97 5.29
C SER A 299 21.82 0.03 6.23
N GLY A 300 21.88 -0.27 7.53
CA GLY A 300 22.54 0.57 8.54
C GLY A 300 21.72 1.78 9.03
N LYS A 301 20.37 1.69 8.98
CA LYS A 301 19.46 2.73 9.52
C LYS A 301 19.80 3.15 10.96
N THR A 302 20.06 2.19 11.84
CA THR A 302 20.42 2.44 13.25
C THR A 302 21.68 3.31 13.39
N MET A 303 22.66 3.17 12.50
CA MET A 303 23.88 3.98 12.53
C MET A 303 23.59 5.42 12.10
N VAL A 304 22.79 5.62 11.05
CA VAL A 304 22.31 6.95 10.66
C VAL A 304 21.52 7.61 11.80
N ALA A 305 20.68 6.84 12.49
CA ALA A 305 19.93 7.31 13.65
C ALA A 305 20.85 7.73 14.80
N PHE A 306 21.87 6.93 15.12
CA PHE A 306 22.85 7.27 16.15
C PHE A 306 23.64 8.54 15.81
N ILE A 307 24.13 8.68 14.57
CA ILE A 307 24.78 9.92 14.11
C ILE A 307 23.85 11.14 14.25
N SER A 308 22.55 10.95 14.01
CA SER A 308 21.56 12.02 14.23
C SER A 308 21.43 12.38 15.72
N MET A 309 21.48 11.40 16.62
CA MET A 309 21.50 11.65 18.07
C MET A 309 22.75 12.43 18.49
N LEU A 310 23.92 12.10 17.95
CA LEU A 310 25.16 12.84 18.24
C LEU A 310 25.05 14.31 17.84
N SER A 311 24.34 14.63 16.75
CA SER A 311 24.07 16.02 16.37
C SER A 311 23.27 16.76 17.44
N ALA A 312 22.21 16.15 17.98
CA ALA A 312 21.43 16.76 19.06
C ALA A 312 22.27 16.94 20.35
N ILE A 313 23.04 15.91 20.72
CA ILE A 313 23.85 15.89 21.96
C ILE A 313 25.00 16.89 21.90
N GLY A 314 25.69 17.00 20.75
CA GLY A 314 26.74 18.00 20.55
C GLY A 314 26.25 19.44 20.71
N ASN A 315 24.96 19.68 20.47
CA ASN A 315 24.33 20.99 20.67
C ASN A 315 23.60 21.11 22.03
N GLY A 316 23.93 20.24 23.00
CA GLY A 316 23.43 20.33 24.38
C GLY A 316 22.01 19.78 24.60
N ALA A 317 21.41 19.12 23.61
CA ALA A 317 20.10 18.49 23.75
C ALA A 317 20.17 17.00 24.11
N GLN A 318 19.05 16.44 24.54
CA GLN A 318 18.83 15.02 24.78
C GLN A 318 18.15 14.38 23.58
N ALA A 319 18.36 13.09 23.38
CA ALA A 319 17.71 12.31 22.34
C ALA A 319 17.01 11.07 22.91
N CYS A 320 15.94 10.62 22.26
CA CYS A 320 15.29 9.37 22.61
C CYS A 320 15.04 8.47 21.40
N MET A 321 14.97 7.16 21.64
CA MET A 321 14.64 6.15 20.65
C MET A 321 13.53 5.25 21.15
N VAL A 322 12.43 5.22 20.41
CA VAL A 322 11.26 4.40 20.70
C VAL A 322 11.27 3.17 19.80
N ALA A 323 11.17 1.99 20.39
CA ALA A 323 11.09 0.70 19.72
C ALA A 323 9.77 -0.01 20.04
N PRO A 324 9.21 -0.83 19.13
CA PRO A 324 7.86 -1.42 19.27
C PRO A 324 7.77 -2.48 20.37
N THR A 325 8.89 -3.08 20.79
CA THR A 325 8.93 -4.14 21.79
C THR A 325 10.14 -3.99 22.69
N GLU A 326 10.08 -4.58 23.88
CA GLU A 326 11.17 -4.52 24.86
C GLU A 326 12.45 -5.16 24.32
N ILE A 327 12.33 -6.26 23.58
CA ILE A 327 13.46 -6.96 22.95
C ILE A 327 14.21 -6.05 21.97
N LEU A 328 13.46 -5.32 21.12
CA LEU A 328 14.05 -4.38 20.18
C LEU A 328 14.67 -3.17 20.89
N ALA A 329 14.02 -2.67 21.95
CA ALA A 329 14.58 -1.59 22.75
C ALA A 329 15.91 -2.01 23.40
N GLU A 330 15.97 -3.20 23.99
CA GLU A 330 17.19 -3.75 24.60
C GLU A 330 18.30 -3.94 23.56
N GLN A 331 17.94 -4.42 22.37
CA GLN A 331 18.91 -4.58 21.28
C GLN A 331 19.50 -3.24 20.82
N HIS A 332 18.66 -2.22 20.64
CA HIS A 332 19.12 -0.87 20.31
C HIS A 332 19.98 -0.31 21.45
N TYR A 333 19.55 -0.45 22.69
CA TYR A 333 20.32 -0.04 23.86
C TYR A 333 21.71 -0.69 23.88
N GLN A 334 21.80 -2.01 23.80
CA GLN A 334 23.08 -2.74 23.80
C GLN A 334 23.97 -2.38 22.60
N GLY A 335 23.37 -2.20 21.42
CA GLY A 335 24.09 -1.83 20.20
C GLY A 335 24.66 -0.42 20.27
N LEU A 336 23.87 0.55 20.73
CA LEU A 336 24.26 1.95 20.83
C LEU A 336 25.18 2.22 22.02
N LYS A 337 24.99 1.51 23.14
CA LYS A 337 25.79 1.68 24.36
C LYS A 337 27.28 1.52 24.12
N LYS A 338 27.68 0.56 23.29
CA LYS A 338 29.09 0.36 22.91
C LYS A 338 29.72 1.63 22.33
N PHE A 339 28.98 2.38 21.52
CA PHE A 339 29.46 3.62 20.92
C PHE A 339 29.29 4.83 21.85
N ALA A 340 28.22 4.85 22.64
CA ALA A 340 27.98 5.90 23.63
C ALA A 340 29.08 5.90 24.71
N ASP A 341 29.46 4.72 25.22
CA ASP A 341 30.51 4.56 26.23
C ASP A 341 31.88 5.05 25.71
N LEU A 342 32.20 4.80 24.42
CA LEU A 342 33.44 5.28 23.79
C LEU A 342 33.53 6.81 23.73
N LEU A 343 32.38 7.49 23.62
CA LEU A 343 32.27 8.94 23.57
C LEU A 343 32.00 9.57 24.94
N GLY A 344 31.92 8.77 26.01
CA GLY A 344 31.55 9.24 27.35
C GLY A 344 30.10 9.76 27.46
N ILE A 345 29.21 9.30 26.59
CA ILE A 345 27.81 9.73 26.52
C ILE A 345 26.96 8.80 27.39
N THR A 346 26.13 9.37 28.27
CA THR A 346 25.22 8.61 29.12
C THR A 346 24.01 8.08 28.33
N ILE A 347 23.77 6.78 28.44
CA ILE A 347 22.64 6.09 27.80
C ILE A 347 21.96 5.14 28.79
N ASP A 348 20.63 5.09 28.76
CA ASP A 348 19.82 4.20 29.60
C ASP A 348 18.60 3.65 28.84
N ILE A 349 17.90 2.68 29.44
CA ILE A 349 16.73 2.03 28.86
C ILE A 349 15.50 2.11 29.78
N LEU A 350 14.33 2.38 29.20
CA LEU A 350 13.04 2.38 29.89
C LEU A 350 12.01 1.50 29.18
N THR A 351 11.59 0.42 29.84
CA THR A 351 10.59 -0.55 29.37
C THR A 351 9.47 -0.73 30.39
N GLY A 352 8.41 -1.45 30.02
CA GLY A 352 7.34 -1.82 30.96
C GLY A 352 7.86 -2.65 32.14
N SER A 353 8.87 -3.48 31.87
CA SER A 353 9.55 -4.33 32.85
C SER A 353 10.56 -3.63 33.78
N THR A 354 10.90 -2.35 33.56
CA THR A 354 11.86 -1.62 34.41
C THR A 354 11.35 -1.43 35.85
N ARG A 355 12.12 -1.83 36.86
CA ARG A 355 11.76 -1.77 38.29
C ARG A 355 11.53 -0.33 38.76
N THR A 356 10.59 -0.15 39.69
CA THR A 356 10.20 1.18 40.20
C THR A 356 11.35 1.98 40.83
N LYS A 357 12.29 1.30 41.51
CA LYS A 357 13.46 1.95 42.11
C LYS A 357 14.37 2.54 41.03
N ASP A 358 14.63 1.77 39.97
CA ASP A 358 15.51 2.16 38.87
C ASP A 358 14.86 3.27 38.04
N ARG A 359 13.53 3.20 37.82
CA ARG A 359 12.75 4.27 37.17
C ARG A 359 12.92 5.62 37.88
N ARG A 360 12.86 5.66 39.22
CA ARG A 360 13.01 6.92 39.97
C ARG A 360 14.38 7.57 39.75
N VAL A 361 15.45 6.76 39.75
CA VAL A 361 16.82 7.24 39.50
C VAL A 361 16.95 7.74 38.06
N LEU A 362 16.40 6.99 37.09
CA LEU A 362 16.40 7.35 35.68
C LEU A 362 15.68 8.67 35.44
N HIS A 363 14.48 8.86 36.00
CA HIS A 363 13.71 10.11 35.86
C HIS A 363 14.49 11.31 36.38
N GLY A 364 15.10 11.20 37.58
CA GLY A 364 15.91 12.29 38.12
C GLY A 364 17.11 12.66 37.23
N ARG A 365 17.75 11.68 36.59
CA ARG A 365 18.85 11.92 35.62
C ARG A 365 18.36 12.48 34.28
N LEU A 366 17.13 12.20 33.91
CA LEU A 366 16.52 12.68 32.67
C LEU A 366 16.10 14.15 32.81
N GLU A 367 15.48 14.48 33.95
CA GLU A 367 14.99 15.83 34.30
C GLU A 367 16.12 16.82 34.57
N ASN A 368 17.30 16.37 35.01
CA ASN A 368 18.46 17.24 35.24
C ASN A 368 19.44 17.27 34.06
N GLY A 369 19.10 16.64 32.93
CA GLY A 369 19.92 16.67 31.72
C GLY A 369 21.18 15.79 31.74
N ASN A 370 21.44 15.04 32.82
CA ASN A 370 22.62 14.17 32.93
C ASN A 370 22.52 12.92 32.05
N LEU A 371 21.31 12.46 31.73
CA LEU A 371 21.06 11.35 30.82
C LEU A 371 20.87 11.88 29.39
N LYS A 372 21.79 11.60 28.47
CA LYS A 372 21.77 12.16 27.09
C LYS A 372 20.95 11.34 26.11
N ILE A 373 20.96 10.01 26.23
CA ILE A 373 20.19 9.11 25.36
C ILE A 373 19.27 8.23 26.20
N LEU A 374 17.98 8.19 25.84
CA LEU A 374 17.02 7.24 26.41
C LEU A 374 16.44 6.34 25.32
N VAL A 375 16.66 5.03 25.45
CA VAL A 375 16.03 4.03 24.58
C VAL A 375 14.84 3.41 25.31
N GLY A 376 13.77 3.03 24.62
CA GLY A 376 12.72 2.27 25.27
C GLY A 376 11.50 2.01 24.41
N THR A 377 10.41 1.63 25.07
CA THR A 377 9.14 1.30 24.41
C THR A 377 8.10 2.41 24.57
N HIS A 378 6.82 2.07 24.44
CA HIS A 378 5.71 2.99 24.70
C HIS A 378 5.74 3.62 26.11
N ALA A 379 6.50 3.06 27.05
CA ALA A 379 6.76 3.64 28.36
C ALA A 379 7.32 5.08 28.28
N LEU A 380 8.05 5.44 27.21
CA LEU A 380 8.55 6.81 27.01
C LEU A 380 7.43 7.84 26.85
N PHE A 381 6.21 7.42 26.47
CA PHE A 381 5.07 8.32 26.31
C PHE A 381 4.32 8.58 27.63
N GLU A 382 4.65 7.90 28.74
CA GLU A 382 4.02 8.13 30.04
C GLU A 382 4.28 9.57 30.53
N ASP A 383 3.29 10.23 31.13
CA ASP A 383 3.39 11.63 31.56
C ASP A 383 4.51 11.89 32.58
N LYS A 384 4.97 10.87 33.30
CA LYS A 384 6.07 10.96 34.27
C LYS A 384 7.45 11.07 33.63
N VAL A 385 7.60 10.72 32.35
CA VAL A 385 8.90 10.81 31.67
C VAL A 385 9.08 12.22 31.14
N GLN A 386 9.86 13.04 31.85
CA GLN A 386 10.15 14.43 31.51
C GLN A 386 11.63 14.60 31.18
N PHE A 387 11.91 15.35 30.12
CA PHE A 387 13.27 15.68 29.68
C PHE A 387 13.60 17.12 30.09
N ASP A 388 14.86 17.38 30.38
CA ASP A 388 15.36 18.75 30.54
C ASP A 388 15.30 19.51 29.20
N ASN A 389 15.84 18.90 28.14
CA ASN A 389 15.88 19.47 26.80
C ASN A 389 15.83 18.39 25.72
N LEU A 390 14.63 17.93 25.35
CA LEU A 390 14.48 16.94 24.27
C LEU A 390 14.64 17.60 22.89
N GLY A 391 15.71 17.22 22.18
CA GLY A 391 16.05 17.75 20.86
C GLY A 391 15.67 16.85 19.68
N LEU A 392 15.75 15.54 19.86
CA LEU A 392 15.49 14.55 18.80
C LEU A 392 14.74 13.34 19.35
N CYS A 393 13.67 12.96 18.66
CA CYS A 393 12.95 11.71 18.86
C CYS A 393 13.09 10.82 17.63
N ILE A 394 13.56 9.59 17.84
CA ILE A 394 13.63 8.56 16.82
C ILE A 394 12.57 7.49 17.12
N ILE A 395 11.78 7.11 16.11
CA ILE A 395 10.75 6.07 16.23
C ILE A 395 11.08 4.96 15.24
N ASP A 396 11.30 3.74 15.72
CA ASP A 396 11.52 2.57 14.89
C ASP A 396 10.23 1.77 14.67
N GLU A 397 10.05 1.23 13.46
CA GLU A 397 8.86 0.47 13.04
C GLU A 397 7.52 1.20 13.30
N GLN A 398 7.35 2.34 12.62
CA GLN A 398 6.23 3.29 12.79
C GLN A 398 4.84 2.66 12.83
N HIS A 399 4.60 1.58 12.08
CA HIS A 399 3.25 1.04 11.85
C HIS A 399 2.53 0.57 13.12
N ARG A 400 3.25 0.41 14.24
CA ARG A 400 2.66 0.03 15.54
C ARG A 400 2.33 1.21 16.46
N PHE A 401 2.71 2.43 16.11
CA PHE A 401 2.55 3.61 16.96
C PHE A 401 1.56 4.61 16.36
N GLY A 402 0.50 4.90 17.12
CA GLY A 402 -0.56 5.82 16.70
C GLY A 402 -0.10 7.28 16.60
N VAL A 403 -0.79 8.07 15.78
CA VAL A 403 -0.55 9.51 15.61
C VAL A 403 -0.60 10.27 16.95
N GLU A 404 -1.52 9.89 17.83
CA GLU A 404 -1.74 10.51 19.14
C GLU A 404 -0.58 10.28 20.14
N GLN A 405 0.16 9.18 20.02
CA GLN A 405 1.32 8.93 20.88
C GLN A 405 2.48 9.85 20.51
N ARG A 406 2.63 10.20 19.22
CA ARG A 406 3.66 11.11 18.72
C ARG A 406 3.48 12.54 19.24
N SER A 407 2.23 13.03 19.27
CA SER A 407 1.93 14.38 19.76
C SER A 407 2.19 14.56 21.26
N LYS A 408 2.21 13.47 22.05
CA LYS A 408 2.60 13.52 23.47
C LYS A 408 4.08 13.86 23.66
N LEU A 409 4.97 13.40 22.76
CA LEU A 409 6.40 13.75 22.85
C LEU A 409 6.67 15.22 22.53
N TRP A 410 5.81 15.86 21.74
CA TRP A 410 5.93 17.29 21.43
C TRP A 410 5.74 18.18 22.65
N LYS A 411 4.96 17.71 23.63
CA LYS A 411 4.64 18.44 24.86
C LYS A 411 5.63 18.19 26.01
N LYS A 412 6.64 17.34 25.81
CA LYS A 412 7.62 16.97 26.84
C LYS A 412 8.85 17.87 26.88
N ASN A 413 8.78 19.02 26.22
CA ASN A 413 9.84 20.02 26.26
C ASN A 413 9.29 21.30 26.91
N ASN A 414 10.03 21.84 27.89
CA ASN A 414 9.59 23.01 28.65
C ASN A 414 9.75 24.34 27.87
N ASN A 415 10.58 24.34 26.81
CA ASN A 415 11.03 25.57 26.14
C ASN A 415 10.21 25.99 24.90
N ASN A 416 8.97 25.48 24.75
CA ASN A 416 8.07 25.80 23.63
C ASN A 416 8.64 25.50 22.21
N LEU A 417 9.76 24.75 22.15
CA LEU A 417 10.43 24.29 20.93
C LEU A 417 10.16 22.81 20.73
N TYR A 418 9.84 22.45 19.48
CA TYR A 418 9.46 21.09 19.15
C TYR A 418 10.72 20.24 18.91
N PRO A 419 10.79 19.02 19.47
CA PRO A 419 11.86 18.09 19.16
C PRO A 419 11.77 17.69 17.68
N HIS A 420 12.92 17.52 17.04
CA HIS A 420 12.96 16.91 15.71
C HIS A 420 12.48 15.47 15.76
N VAL A 421 11.85 15.00 14.70
CA VAL A 421 11.28 13.65 14.60
C VAL A 421 11.88 12.93 13.41
N LEU A 422 12.51 11.79 13.68
CA LEU A 422 13.00 10.86 12.68
C LEU A 422 12.30 9.52 12.85
N VAL A 423 11.58 9.10 11.82
CA VAL A 423 10.87 7.83 11.84
C VAL A 423 11.59 6.84 10.94
N MET A 424 11.77 5.60 11.38
CA MET A 424 12.43 4.55 10.61
C MET A 424 11.46 3.42 10.30
N THR A 425 11.64 2.83 9.13
CA THR A 425 10.93 1.61 8.75
C THR A 425 11.90 0.65 8.08
N ALA A 426 11.87 -0.63 8.48
CA ALA A 426 12.59 -1.68 7.77
C ALA A 426 11.80 -2.24 6.59
N THR A 427 10.48 -2.04 6.54
CA THR A 427 9.68 -2.35 5.35
C THR A 427 9.88 -1.29 4.29
N PRO A 428 10.41 -1.65 3.12
CA PRO A 428 10.39 -0.76 1.98
C PRO A 428 8.92 -0.50 1.63
N ILE A 429 8.52 0.76 1.70
CA ILE A 429 7.24 1.26 1.23
C ILE A 429 7.43 1.70 -0.23
N PRO A 430 6.50 1.36 -1.15
CA PRO A 430 6.54 1.88 -2.51
C PRO A 430 6.65 3.41 -2.46
N ARG A 431 7.56 3.99 -3.25
CA ARG A 431 7.80 5.44 -3.22
C ARG A 431 6.51 6.23 -3.46
N THR A 432 5.64 5.72 -4.34
CA THR A 432 4.35 6.32 -4.65
C THR A 432 3.41 6.36 -3.44
N LEU A 433 3.43 5.33 -2.60
CA LEU A 433 2.62 5.24 -1.38
C LEU A 433 3.22 6.10 -0.26
N ALA A 434 4.55 6.18 -0.17
CA ALA A 434 5.22 7.10 0.74
C ALA A 434 4.89 8.57 0.44
N MET A 435 4.87 8.95 -0.85
CA MET A 435 4.57 10.31 -1.30
C MET A 435 3.13 10.75 -1.03
N THR A 436 2.17 9.83 -0.89
CA THR A 436 0.75 10.12 -0.68
C THR A 436 0.30 9.92 0.76
N LEU A 437 0.56 8.74 1.35
CA LEU A 437 0.08 8.40 2.69
C LEU A 437 0.92 9.03 3.81
N TYR A 438 2.22 9.16 3.57
CA TYR A 438 3.15 9.83 4.48
C TYR A 438 3.56 11.19 3.93
N GLY A 439 2.68 11.80 3.12
CA GLY A 439 2.92 13.07 2.45
C GLY A 439 3.06 14.27 3.38
N ASP A 440 3.02 14.09 4.70
CA ASP A 440 3.40 15.06 5.71
C ASP A 440 4.87 14.91 6.19
N LEU A 441 5.54 13.82 5.83
CA LEU A 441 6.94 13.52 6.13
C LEU A 441 7.86 13.79 4.93
N ASP A 442 9.07 14.29 5.21
CA ASP A 442 10.16 14.25 4.23
C ASP A 442 10.72 12.83 4.16
N VAL A 443 10.95 12.27 2.95
CA VAL A 443 11.40 10.89 2.79
C VAL A 443 12.87 10.84 2.42
N SER A 444 13.66 10.07 3.17
CA SER A 444 15.08 9.79 2.91
C SER A 444 15.27 8.31 2.68
N ILE A 445 15.92 7.95 1.58
CA ILE A 445 16.06 6.56 1.16
C ILE A 445 17.54 6.16 1.26
N ILE A 446 17.83 5.04 1.94
CA ILE A 446 19.11 4.33 1.86
C ILE A 446 18.94 3.19 0.85
N ASP A 447 19.41 3.42 -0.36
CA ASP A 447 19.34 2.53 -1.53
C ASP A 447 20.61 1.68 -1.75
N GLU A 448 21.60 1.81 -0.88
CA GLU A 448 22.85 1.03 -0.91
C GLU A 448 22.94 0.09 0.31
N LEU A 449 23.51 -1.10 0.10
CA LEU A 449 23.86 -2.02 1.19
C LEU A 449 25.33 -1.82 1.59
N PRO A 450 25.70 -1.98 2.88
CA PRO A 450 27.08 -1.90 3.33
C PRO A 450 28.02 -2.87 2.60
N ALA A 451 29.27 -2.45 2.37
CA ALA A 451 30.30 -3.29 1.77
C ALA A 451 30.57 -4.55 2.60
N GLY A 452 30.82 -5.68 1.94
CA GLY A 452 31.09 -6.97 2.59
C GLY A 452 29.87 -7.85 2.87
N ARG A 453 28.64 -7.34 2.70
CA ARG A 453 27.42 -8.16 2.85
C ARG A 453 27.20 -9.01 1.60
N LYS A 454 27.16 -10.32 1.78
CA LYS A 454 26.83 -11.26 0.69
C LYS A 454 25.32 -11.29 0.46
N PRO A 455 24.85 -11.26 -0.81
CA PRO A 455 23.42 -11.36 -1.10
C PRO A 455 22.89 -12.72 -0.65
N ILE A 456 21.68 -12.73 -0.11
CA ILE A 456 21.03 -13.97 0.34
C ILE A 456 20.64 -14.77 -0.90
N LYS A 457 21.05 -16.05 -0.94
CA LYS A 457 20.64 -16.97 -2.01
C LYS A 457 19.22 -17.44 -1.71
N THR A 458 18.25 -16.89 -2.42
CA THR A 458 16.84 -17.25 -2.27
C THR A 458 16.49 -18.33 -3.29
N VAL A 459 15.94 -19.45 -2.83
CA VAL A 459 15.53 -20.58 -3.68
C VAL A 459 14.13 -21.04 -3.36
N HIS A 460 13.37 -21.38 -4.40
CA HIS A 460 12.06 -22.01 -4.26
C HIS A 460 12.19 -23.54 -4.36
N ARG A 461 11.54 -24.25 -3.44
CA ARG A 461 11.49 -25.71 -3.39
C ARG A 461 10.06 -26.17 -3.15
N TYR A 462 9.75 -27.33 -3.72
CA TYR A 462 8.46 -27.98 -3.49
C TYR A 462 8.54 -28.92 -2.30
N GLU A 463 7.38 -29.18 -1.70
CA GLU A 463 7.20 -30.16 -0.63
C GLU A 463 7.85 -31.53 -0.93
N ALA A 464 7.74 -32.02 -2.17
CA ALA A 464 8.38 -33.27 -2.62
C ALA A 464 9.92 -33.28 -2.49
N GLN A 465 10.56 -32.12 -2.33
CA GLN A 465 12.00 -31.96 -2.19
C GLN A 465 12.44 -31.78 -0.72
N ARG A 466 11.53 -31.93 0.26
CA ARG A 466 11.80 -31.71 1.69
C ARG A 466 13.01 -32.49 2.21
N LEU A 467 13.17 -33.76 1.83
CA LEU A 467 14.33 -34.56 2.25
C LEU A 467 15.68 -33.96 1.79
N ARG A 468 15.71 -33.37 0.59
CA ARG A 468 16.92 -32.68 0.09
C ARG A 468 17.20 -31.40 0.87
N VAL A 469 16.14 -30.68 1.24
CA VAL A 469 16.25 -29.49 2.10
C VAL A 469 16.81 -29.90 3.46
N PHE A 470 16.31 -30.97 4.08
CA PHE A 470 16.82 -31.45 5.36
C PHE A 470 18.29 -31.88 5.31
N GLY A 471 18.72 -32.57 4.24
CA GLY A 471 20.13 -32.86 4.02
C GLY A 471 20.99 -31.59 3.99
N PHE A 472 20.55 -30.57 3.26
CA PHE A 472 21.22 -29.28 3.24
C PHE A 472 21.24 -28.59 4.61
N LEU A 473 20.14 -28.63 5.39
CA LEU A 473 20.12 -28.07 6.74
C LEU A 473 21.15 -28.75 7.64
N LYS A 474 21.27 -30.08 7.56
CA LYS A 474 22.24 -30.85 8.33
C LYS A 474 23.68 -30.42 8.03
N GLU A 475 24.03 -30.29 6.75
CA GLU A 475 25.35 -29.78 6.33
C GLU A 475 25.63 -28.38 6.90
N GLN A 476 24.62 -27.49 6.93
CA GLN A 476 24.78 -26.15 7.46
C GLN A 476 24.99 -26.16 8.98
N ILE A 477 24.28 -27.02 9.71
CA ILE A 477 24.43 -27.16 11.16
C ILE A 477 25.78 -27.80 11.52
N GLU A 478 26.26 -28.78 10.75
CA GLU A 478 27.59 -29.37 10.91
C GLU A 478 28.72 -28.34 10.72
N LEU A 479 28.50 -27.31 9.90
CA LEU A 479 29.38 -26.15 9.78
C LEU A 479 29.27 -25.16 10.96
N GLY A 480 28.57 -25.53 12.03
CA GLY A 480 28.37 -24.72 13.24
C GLY A 480 27.33 -23.60 13.09
N ARG A 481 26.44 -23.67 12.09
CA ARG A 481 25.47 -22.61 11.78
C ARG A 481 24.10 -22.92 12.38
N GLN A 482 23.27 -21.88 12.49
CA GLN A 482 21.91 -22.01 13.00
C GLN A 482 20.85 -21.78 11.91
N VAL A 483 19.66 -22.35 12.13
CA VAL A 483 18.56 -22.41 11.15
C VAL A 483 17.27 -21.88 11.75
N TYR A 484 16.56 -21.05 11.00
CA TYR A 484 15.17 -20.67 11.25
C TYR A 484 14.21 -21.51 10.40
N ILE A 485 13.13 -22.01 10.98
CA ILE A 485 12.02 -22.66 10.27
C ILE A 485 10.73 -21.95 10.67
N VAL A 486 10.09 -21.30 9.70
CA VAL A 486 8.95 -20.39 9.92
C VAL A 486 7.69 -20.94 9.27
N TYR A 487 6.64 -21.07 10.07
CA TYR A 487 5.30 -21.50 9.64
C TYR A 487 4.34 -20.31 9.56
N PRO A 488 3.41 -20.30 8.58
CA PRO A 488 2.42 -19.23 8.45
C PRO A 488 1.40 -19.29 9.58
N LEU A 489 0.84 -18.12 9.92
CA LEU A 489 -0.40 -18.06 10.68
C LEU A 489 -1.54 -18.53 9.79
N VAL A 490 -2.50 -19.24 10.38
CA VAL A 490 -3.74 -19.60 9.69
C VAL A 490 -4.86 -18.77 10.31
N GLU A 491 -5.34 -17.78 9.56
CA GLU A 491 -6.31 -16.76 10.00
C GLU A 491 -7.66 -17.33 10.48
N GLU A 492 -7.92 -18.63 10.31
CA GLU A 492 -9.21 -19.26 10.59
C GLU A 492 -9.42 -19.70 12.05
N SER A 493 -8.35 -19.85 12.87
CA SER A 493 -8.46 -19.93 14.35
C SER A 493 -7.09 -20.03 15.05
N GLU A 494 -6.98 -19.44 16.25
CA GLU A 494 -5.79 -19.51 17.11
C GLU A 494 -5.42 -20.95 17.54
N THR A 495 -6.39 -21.89 17.53
CA THR A 495 -6.16 -23.30 17.84
C THR A 495 -5.49 -24.05 16.68
N LEU A 496 -5.77 -23.68 15.44
CA LEU A 496 -5.09 -24.23 14.25
C LEU A 496 -3.63 -23.75 14.15
N GLU A 497 -3.32 -22.54 14.63
CA GLU A 497 -1.95 -22.03 14.68
C GLU A 497 -1.04 -22.86 15.58
N TYR A 498 -1.48 -23.13 16.80
CA TYR A 498 -0.75 -23.96 17.76
C TYR A 498 -0.47 -25.34 17.17
N LYS A 499 -1.49 -25.95 16.57
CA LYS A 499 -1.38 -27.29 16.00
C LYS A 499 -0.33 -27.36 14.88
N ASN A 500 -0.33 -26.42 13.94
CA ASN A 500 0.62 -26.45 12.81
C ASN A 500 2.08 -26.30 13.25
N VAL A 501 2.35 -25.44 14.24
CA VAL A 501 3.72 -25.21 14.72
C VAL A 501 4.19 -26.39 15.56
N MET A 502 3.32 -26.96 16.39
CA MET A 502 3.64 -28.15 17.19
C MET A 502 3.83 -29.38 16.30
N ASP A 503 2.96 -29.60 15.32
CA ASP A 503 3.12 -30.67 14.32
C ASP A 503 4.44 -30.49 13.55
N GLY A 504 4.77 -29.25 13.18
CA GLY A 504 6.04 -28.88 12.57
C GLY A 504 7.23 -29.16 13.49
N TYR A 505 7.17 -28.74 14.75
CA TYR A 505 8.20 -28.96 15.76
C TYR A 505 8.48 -30.45 15.97
N GLU A 506 7.43 -31.28 16.15
CA GLU A 506 7.56 -32.72 16.29
C GLU A 506 8.15 -33.38 15.04
N SER A 507 7.78 -32.89 13.86
CA SER A 507 8.33 -33.37 12.59
C SER A 507 9.83 -33.08 12.48
N ILE A 508 10.24 -31.85 12.83
CA ILE A 508 11.66 -31.44 12.86
C ILE A 508 12.42 -32.21 13.94
N GLN A 509 11.84 -32.43 15.12
CA GLN A 509 12.45 -33.23 16.18
C GLN A 509 12.72 -34.67 15.75
N ARG A 510 11.79 -35.27 15.00
CA ARG A 510 11.97 -36.61 14.41
C ARG A 510 13.05 -36.63 13.33
N ALA A 511 13.17 -35.56 12.53
CA ALA A 511 14.15 -35.47 11.45
C ALA A 511 15.57 -35.11 11.94
N PHE A 512 15.68 -34.42 13.08
CA PHE A 512 16.92 -33.89 13.65
C PHE A 512 17.08 -34.31 15.13
N PRO A 513 17.10 -35.62 15.45
CA PRO A 513 17.12 -36.11 16.83
C PRO A 513 18.39 -35.74 17.61
N ASP A 514 19.50 -35.50 16.90
CA ASP A 514 20.81 -35.20 17.49
C ASP A 514 20.99 -33.70 17.83
N TYR A 515 20.01 -32.85 17.50
CA TYR A 515 20.12 -31.39 17.63
C TYR A 515 19.08 -30.82 18.59
N HIS A 516 19.44 -29.73 19.27
CA HIS A 516 18.54 -29.06 20.19
C HIS A 516 17.68 -28.05 19.44
N LEU A 517 16.38 -28.11 19.70
CA LEU A 517 15.38 -27.25 19.09
C LEU A 517 14.90 -26.18 20.07
N SER A 518 14.60 -25.01 19.53
CA SER A 518 13.82 -23.96 20.20
C SER A 518 12.49 -23.76 19.49
N ILE A 519 11.47 -23.36 20.24
CA ILE A 519 10.14 -23.05 19.71
C ILE A 519 9.71 -21.64 20.13
N VAL A 520 9.14 -20.88 19.19
CA VAL A 520 8.59 -19.54 19.47
C VAL A 520 7.26 -19.35 18.74
N HIS A 521 6.17 -19.20 19.48
CA HIS A 521 4.85 -18.94 18.90
C HIS A 521 4.07 -17.89 19.69
N GLY A 522 2.96 -17.39 19.12
CA GLY A 522 2.22 -16.24 19.63
C GLY A 522 1.66 -16.41 21.05
N GLN A 523 1.23 -17.62 21.40
CA GLN A 523 0.62 -17.94 22.69
C GLN A 523 1.62 -18.11 23.85
N MET A 524 2.92 -18.19 23.59
CA MET A 524 3.92 -18.27 24.66
C MET A 524 3.95 -16.97 25.47
N SER A 525 4.17 -17.09 26.78
CA SER A 525 4.39 -15.92 27.63
C SER A 525 5.65 -15.16 27.17
N SER A 526 5.71 -13.87 27.44
CA SER A 526 6.88 -13.04 27.09
C SER A 526 8.17 -13.61 27.68
N VAL A 527 8.09 -14.14 28.92
CA VAL A 527 9.22 -14.74 29.64
C VAL A 527 9.72 -16.00 28.93
N ASP A 528 8.81 -16.87 28.48
CA ASP A 528 9.19 -18.11 27.79
C ASP A 528 9.77 -17.83 26.41
N LYS A 529 9.21 -16.84 25.69
CA LYS A 529 9.76 -16.38 24.40
C LYS A 529 11.18 -15.86 24.57
N ASP A 530 11.41 -15.03 25.58
CA ASP A 530 12.74 -14.48 25.87
C ASP A 530 13.72 -15.58 26.25
N TYR A 531 13.29 -16.55 27.05
CA TYR A 531 14.10 -17.70 27.42
C TYR A 531 14.56 -18.50 26.19
N GLU A 532 13.63 -18.95 25.35
CA GLU A 532 13.95 -19.72 24.14
C GLU A 532 14.80 -18.93 23.15
N MET A 533 14.54 -17.64 23.01
CA MET A 533 15.31 -16.76 22.15
C MET A 533 16.75 -16.59 22.63
N GLN A 534 16.97 -16.50 23.95
CA GLN A 534 18.33 -16.43 24.53
C GLN A 534 19.09 -17.74 24.35
N ARG A 535 18.44 -18.90 24.51
CA ARG A 535 19.06 -20.21 24.23
C ARG A 535 19.55 -20.29 22.80
N PHE A 536 18.72 -19.88 21.85
CA PHE A 536 19.10 -19.84 20.44
C PHE A 536 20.22 -18.81 20.19
N LYS A 537 20.14 -17.60 20.74
CA LYS A 537 21.20 -16.59 20.57
C LYS A 537 22.56 -17.04 21.11
N LYS A 538 22.58 -17.80 22.21
CA LYS A 538 23.80 -18.38 22.80
C LYS A 538 24.35 -19.60 22.04
N GLY A 539 23.60 -20.12 21.06
CA GLY A 539 23.97 -21.33 20.32
C GLY A 539 23.66 -22.63 21.04
N GLU A 540 22.90 -22.60 22.15
CA GLU A 540 22.47 -23.79 22.88
C GLU A 540 21.51 -24.63 22.04
N THR A 541 20.72 -23.98 21.17
CA THR A 541 19.84 -24.63 20.19
C THR A 541 20.26 -24.27 18.76
N GLN A 542 20.19 -25.25 17.85
CA GLN A 542 20.68 -25.10 16.48
C GLN A 542 19.55 -24.73 15.50
N ILE A 543 18.32 -25.14 15.82
CA ILE A 543 17.14 -24.89 14.97
C ILE A 543 16.08 -24.20 15.80
N MET A 544 15.52 -23.11 15.28
CA MET A 544 14.37 -22.44 15.86
C MET A 544 13.14 -22.61 14.97
N VAL A 545 12.11 -23.24 15.51
CA VAL A 545 10.80 -23.40 14.89
C VAL A 545 9.86 -22.30 15.38
N ALA A 546 9.24 -21.55 14.48
CA ALA A 546 8.39 -20.44 14.91
C ALA A 546 7.30 -20.04 13.93
N THR A 547 6.39 -19.19 14.41
CA THR A 547 5.43 -18.46 13.57
C THR A 547 5.99 -17.12 13.10
N THR A 548 5.17 -16.36 12.36
CA THR A 548 5.39 -14.93 12.01
C THR A 548 5.77 -14.03 13.18
N VAL A 549 5.64 -14.48 14.43
CA VAL A 549 6.05 -13.72 15.63
C VAL A 549 7.56 -13.42 15.65
N ILE A 550 8.38 -14.15 14.88
CA ILE A 550 9.79 -13.80 14.60
C ILE A 550 9.95 -12.48 13.81
N GLU A 551 8.87 -11.90 13.28
CA GLU A 551 8.89 -10.54 12.73
C GLU A 551 9.50 -9.51 13.69
N VAL A 552 9.58 -9.78 15.00
CA VAL A 552 10.19 -8.89 15.98
C VAL A 552 11.65 -9.26 16.34
N GLY A 553 12.56 -8.54 15.69
CA GLY A 553 13.75 -7.99 16.32
C GLY A 553 15.03 -8.80 16.36
N VAL A 554 15.04 -10.07 16.76
CA VAL A 554 16.29 -10.67 17.24
C VAL A 554 17.32 -10.88 16.12
N ASP A 555 18.53 -10.35 16.37
CA ASP A 555 19.71 -10.53 15.53
C ASP A 555 20.53 -11.72 16.04
N VAL A 556 20.63 -12.77 15.22
CA VAL A 556 21.51 -13.91 15.47
C VAL A 556 22.51 -13.99 14.31
N PRO A 557 23.74 -13.44 14.48
CA PRO A 557 24.73 -13.37 13.40
C PRO A 557 25.12 -14.74 12.82
N ASN A 558 25.03 -15.80 13.63
CA ASN A 558 25.33 -17.17 13.25
C ASN A 558 24.16 -17.89 12.54
N SER A 559 22.99 -17.26 12.45
CA SER A 559 21.86 -17.80 11.69
C SER A 559 22.05 -17.51 10.20
N THR A 560 22.25 -18.58 9.43
CA THR A 560 22.60 -18.48 8.01
C THR A 560 21.53 -19.04 7.09
N VAL A 561 20.59 -19.84 7.60
CA VAL A 561 19.53 -20.44 6.80
C VAL A 561 18.18 -20.12 7.40
N ILE A 562 17.25 -19.69 6.54
CA ILE A 562 15.83 -19.60 6.87
C ILE A 562 15.02 -20.46 5.91
N VAL A 563 14.14 -21.28 6.45
CA VAL A 563 13.12 -22.05 5.72
C VAL A 563 11.77 -21.44 6.04
N ILE A 564 11.02 -21.08 5.01
CA ILE A 564 9.66 -20.55 5.14
C ILE A 564 8.72 -21.60 4.56
N GLU A 565 7.97 -22.27 5.43
CA GLU A 565 6.97 -23.26 5.08
C GLU A 565 5.71 -22.60 4.53
N ASN A 566 5.04 -23.21 3.56
CA ASN A 566 3.85 -22.66 2.89
C ASN A 566 4.00 -21.16 2.53
N ALA A 567 5.13 -20.83 1.89
CA ALA A 567 5.54 -19.45 1.62
C ALA A 567 4.50 -18.66 0.81
N GLU A 568 3.65 -19.32 0.02
CA GLU A 568 2.58 -18.71 -0.75
C GLU A 568 1.51 -18.03 0.12
N ARG A 569 1.40 -18.41 1.40
CA ARG A 569 0.42 -17.84 2.35
C ARG A 569 0.86 -16.50 2.94
N PHE A 570 2.15 -16.19 2.89
CA PHE A 570 2.69 -14.93 3.41
C PHE A 570 2.54 -13.78 2.42
N GLY A 571 2.51 -12.55 2.95
CA GLY A 571 2.72 -11.34 2.13
C GLY A 571 4.15 -11.20 1.63
N LEU A 572 4.35 -10.49 0.50
CA LEU A 572 5.70 -10.22 -0.03
C LEU A 572 6.56 -9.43 0.97
N SER A 573 5.97 -8.44 1.64
CA SER A 573 6.65 -7.65 2.67
C SER A 573 7.11 -8.51 3.86
N GLN A 574 6.26 -9.44 4.32
CA GLN A 574 6.59 -10.38 5.39
C GLN A 574 7.70 -11.35 4.97
N LEU A 575 7.61 -11.93 3.78
CA LEU A 575 8.67 -12.79 3.23
C LEU A 575 10.01 -12.06 3.15
N HIS A 576 10.00 -10.78 2.77
CA HIS A 576 11.22 -9.95 2.72
C HIS A 576 11.80 -9.68 4.11
N GLN A 577 10.96 -9.36 5.09
CA GLN A 577 11.40 -9.20 6.49
C GLN A 577 12.00 -10.49 7.05
N LEU A 578 11.32 -11.64 6.84
CA LEU A 578 11.79 -12.95 7.26
C LEU A 578 13.13 -13.28 6.59
N ARG A 579 13.27 -13.06 5.27
CA ARG A 579 14.53 -13.19 4.56
C ARG A 579 15.64 -12.34 5.21
N GLY A 580 15.33 -11.12 5.61
CA GLY A 580 16.26 -10.21 6.30
C GLY A 580 16.69 -10.63 7.72
N ARG A 581 16.11 -11.70 8.28
CA ARG A 581 16.55 -12.30 9.56
C ARG A 581 17.86 -13.06 9.45
N VAL A 582 18.24 -13.47 8.24
CA VAL A 582 19.55 -14.11 7.95
C VAL A 582 20.46 -13.16 7.18
N GLY A 583 21.75 -13.49 7.07
CA GLY A 583 22.71 -12.68 6.31
C GLY A 583 23.20 -11.44 7.05
N ARG A 584 23.31 -11.55 8.38
CA ARG A 584 23.88 -10.53 9.27
C ARG A 584 25.35 -10.78 9.62
N GLY A 585 25.83 -12.03 9.51
CA GLY A 585 27.26 -12.36 9.56
C GLY A 585 27.94 -12.27 8.18
N GLY A 586 29.26 -12.51 8.14
CA GLY A 586 30.04 -12.55 6.88
C GLY A 586 29.86 -13.84 6.04
N ASN A 587 29.12 -14.81 6.57
CA ASN A 587 28.86 -16.09 5.93
C ASN A 587 27.76 -15.98 4.86
N GLN A 588 27.83 -16.85 3.84
CA GLN A 588 26.78 -16.93 2.84
C GLN A 588 25.47 -17.42 3.49
N SER A 589 24.40 -16.66 3.32
CA SER A 589 23.07 -17.03 3.83
C SER A 589 22.11 -17.48 2.74
N TYR A 590 21.11 -18.26 3.14
CA TYR A 590 20.15 -18.94 2.28
C TYR A 590 18.74 -18.71 2.77
N CYS A 591 17.82 -18.43 1.85
CA CYS A 591 16.39 -18.34 2.10
C CYS A 591 15.68 -19.39 1.24
N ILE A 592 15.05 -20.36 1.88
CA ILE A 592 14.37 -21.48 1.23
C ILE A 592 12.86 -21.26 1.37
N LEU A 593 12.20 -21.03 0.24
CA LEU A 593 10.75 -20.89 0.17
C LEU A 593 10.16 -22.26 -0.17
N MET A 594 9.43 -22.85 0.77
CA MET A 594 8.74 -24.14 0.59
C MET A 594 7.29 -23.88 0.19
N THR A 595 6.82 -24.53 -0.87
CA THR A 595 5.41 -24.47 -1.28
C THR A 595 4.88 -25.85 -1.68
N GLU A 596 3.56 -25.97 -1.69
CA GLU A 596 2.88 -27.06 -2.40
C GLU A 596 3.03 -26.90 -3.93
N TYR A 597 2.70 -27.96 -4.69
CA TYR A 597 2.73 -27.90 -6.15
C TYR A 597 1.62 -27.01 -6.73
N LYS A 598 0.45 -26.99 -6.09
CA LYS A 598 -0.73 -26.25 -6.53
C LYS A 598 -0.78 -24.89 -5.83
N ILE A 599 -0.21 -23.86 -6.46
CA ILE A 599 -0.29 -22.46 -6.00
C ILE A 599 -1.08 -21.59 -6.98
N SER A 600 -1.74 -20.55 -6.47
CA SER A 600 -2.46 -19.58 -7.29
C SER A 600 -1.50 -18.77 -8.19
N LYS A 601 -2.03 -18.12 -9.23
CA LYS A 601 -1.23 -17.24 -10.11
C LYS A 601 -0.55 -16.11 -9.33
N GLU A 602 -1.26 -15.55 -8.34
CA GLU A 602 -0.73 -14.51 -7.46
C GLU A 602 0.36 -15.06 -6.54
N GLY A 603 0.12 -16.23 -5.93
CA GLY A 603 1.12 -16.93 -5.10
C GLY A 603 2.39 -17.23 -5.88
N ARG A 604 2.26 -17.70 -7.13
CA ARG A 604 3.42 -17.94 -8.01
C ARG A 604 4.18 -16.65 -8.32
N THR A 605 3.46 -15.58 -8.67
CA THR A 605 4.08 -14.27 -8.94
C THR A 605 4.86 -13.77 -7.71
N ARG A 606 4.31 -13.95 -6.51
CA ARG A 606 4.95 -13.59 -5.24
C ARG A 606 6.26 -14.36 -5.01
N ILE A 607 6.23 -15.69 -5.14
CA ILE A 607 7.41 -16.53 -4.94
C ILE A 607 8.48 -16.23 -6.00
N ASP A 608 8.08 -16.11 -7.27
CA ASP A 608 8.99 -15.76 -8.37
C ASP A 608 9.68 -14.42 -8.12
N THR A 609 8.96 -13.41 -7.62
CA THR A 609 9.55 -12.11 -7.27
C THR A 609 10.58 -12.23 -6.15
N MET A 610 10.29 -12.96 -5.09
CA MET A 610 11.24 -13.17 -3.99
C MET A 610 12.54 -13.88 -4.42
N VAL A 611 12.46 -14.79 -5.39
CA VAL A 611 13.62 -15.48 -5.96
C VAL A 611 14.42 -14.57 -6.89
N LYS A 612 13.74 -13.72 -7.69
CA LYS A 612 14.38 -12.88 -8.71
C LYS A 612 15.17 -11.70 -8.14
N THR A 613 14.69 -11.08 -7.06
CA THR A 613 15.28 -9.84 -6.55
C THR A 613 15.53 -9.88 -5.05
N ASN A 614 16.67 -9.33 -4.64
CA ASN A 614 16.97 -9.04 -3.24
C ASN A 614 16.59 -7.61 -2.84
N ASN A 615 16.22 -6.76 -3.80
CA ASN A 615 15.90 -5.36 -3.57
C ASN A 615 14.51 -5.23 -2.93
N GLY A 616 14.48 -4.80 -1.68
CA GLY A 616 13.23 -4.60 -0.96
C GLY A 616 12.27 -3.61 -1.61
N PHE A 617 12.76 -2.58 -2.32
CA PHE A 617 11.90 -1.58 -2.98
C PHE A 617 11.16 -2.17 -4.17
N GLU A 618 11.82 -3.02 -4.96
CA GLU A 618 11.18 -3.73 -6.08
C GLU A 618 10.12 -4.70 -5.57
N ILE A 619 10.39 -5.38 -4.44
CA ILE A 619 9.43 -6.27 -3.78
C ILE A 619 8.18 -5.50 -3.36
N ALA A 620 8.36 -4.33 -2.75
CA ALA A 620 7.26 -3.48 -2.31
C ALA A 620 6.39 -3.01 -3.49
N ASP A 621 7.01 -2.61 -4.61
CA ASP A 621 6.28 -2.21 -5.82
C ASP A 621 5.45 -3.36 -6.41
N VAL A 622 5.97 -4.59 -6.38
CA VAL A 622 5.21 -5.78 -6.81
C VAL A 622 4.10 -6.11 -5.82
N ASP A 623 4.33 -5.99 -4.51
CA ASP A 623 3.31 -6.21 -3.48
C ASP A 623 2.13 -5.25 -3.64
N LEU A 624 2.41 -3.97 -3.90
CA LEU A 624 1.37 -2.97 -4.18
C LEU A 624 0.57 -3.33 -5.43
N LYS A 625 1.22 -3.85 -6.48
CA LYS A 625 0.53 -4.29 -7.71
C LYS A 625 -0.34 -5.52 -7.50
N LEU A 626 0.08 -6.46 -6.64
CA LEU A 626 -0.66 -7.69 -6.34
C LEU A 626 -1.83 -7.42 -5.39
N ARG A 627 -1.64 -6.62 -4.35
CA ARG A 627 -2.67 -6.35 -3.32
C ARG A 627 -3.63 -5.22 -3.70
N GLY A 628 -3.18 -4.29 -4.54
CA GLY A 628 -3.83 -2.99 -4.70
C GLY A 628 -3.63 -2.09 -3.46
N PRO A 629 -3.88 -0.77 -3.57
CA PRO A 629 -3.59 0.19 -2.50
C PRO A 629 -4.44 0.02 -1.24
N GLY A 630 -5.61 -0.64 -1.32
CA GLY A 630 -6.61 -0.68 -0.24
C GLY A 630 -6.35 -1.67 0.90
N ASN A 631 -5.51 -2.70 0.72
CA ASN A 631 -5.36 -3.82 1.67
C ASN A 631 -4.02 -3.86 2.43
N MET A 632 -3.13 -2.87 2.24
CA MET A 632 -1.78 -2.92 2.84
C MET A 632 -1.73 -2.58 4.34
N MET A 633 -2.81 -2.06 4.91
CA MET A 633 -2.90 -1.72 6.33
C MET A 633 -4.20 -2.33 6.88
N GLY A 634 -4.07 -3.36 7.72
CA GLY A 634 -5.22 -4.02 8.33
C GLY A 634 -6.12 -3.02 9.08
N THR A 635 -7.43 -3.29 9.02
CA THR A 635 -8.55 -2.50 9.58
C THR A 635 -8.66 -1.07 9.06
N GLN A 636 -9.89 -0.69 8.70
CA GLN A 636 -10.31 0.60 8.12
C GLN A 636 -10.11 1.81 9.06
N GLN A 637 -8.90 2.01 9.61
CA GLN A 637 -8.62 3.15 10.47
C GLN A 637 -7.43 3.95 9.95
N SER A 638 -7.76 5.19 9.60
CA SER A 638 -6.89 6.34 9.30
C SER A 638 -6.11 6.35 7.98
N GLY A 639 -6.63 7.10 7.00
CA GLY A 639 -5.77 7.91 6.13
C GLY A 639 -5.68 7.52 4.65
N LEU A 640 -6.26 6.41 4.20
CA LEU A 640 -6.29 6.09 2.77
C LEU A 640 -7.09 7.16 2.01
N MET A 641 -6.41 7.88 1.11
CA MET A 641 -7.06 8.70 0.10
C MET A 641 -7.89 7.77 -0.77
N ASN A 642 -9.21 7.94 -0.76
CA ASN A 642 -10.11 7.24 -1.68
C ASN A 642 -9.88 7.82 -3.09
N LEU A 643 -8.87 7.31 -3.79
CA LEU A 643 -8.64 7.62 -5.19
C LEU A 643 -9.83 7.11 -6.00
N GLN A 644 -10.46 8.02 -6.73
CA GLN A 644 -11.62 7.77 -7.56
C GLN A 644 -11.23 7.17 -8.91
N ILE A 645 -10.09 7.56 -9.48
CA ILE A 645 -9.65 7.12 -10.81
C ILE A 645 -8.19 6.68 -10.87
N ALA A 646 -7.30 7.31 -10.11
CA ALA A 646 -5.89 6.98 -10.11
C ALA A 646 -5.58 5.70 -9.31
N ASP A 647 -4.57 4.97 -9.77
CA ASP A 647 -4.07 3.77 -9.14
C ASP A 647 -2.57 3.98 -8.87
N LEU A 648 -2.17 4.14 -7.61
CA LEU A 648 -0.78 4.42 -7.22
C LEU A 648 0.22 3.36 -7.69
N ALA A 649 -0.24 2.13 -7.96
CA ALA A 649 0.59 1.04 -8.45
C ALA A 649 0.87 1.17 -9.96
N LYS A 650 -0.11 1.67 -10.73
CA LYS A 650 -0.04 1.77 -12.20
C LYS A 650 0.39 3.15 -12.67
N ASP A 651 0.05 4.20 -11.93
CA ASP A 651 0.15 5.60 -12.34
C ASP A 651 1.34 6.33 -11.70
N SER A 652 2.40 5.58 -11.33
CA SER A 652 3.58 6.12 -10.65
C SER A 652 4.25 7.29 -11.39
N LYS A 653 4.31 7.23 -12.71
CA LYS A 653 4.85 8.30 -13.56
C LYS A 653 4.00 9.56 -13.50
N ILE A 654 2.67 9.43 -13.53
CA ILE A 654 1.73 10.56 -13.44
C ILE A 654 1.89 11.23 -12.06
N LEU A 655 2.01 10.44 -10.99
CA LEU A 655 2.22 10.95 -9.64
C LEU A 655 3.52 11.75 -9.51
N GLN A 656 4.61 11.28 -10.12
CA GLN A 656 5.91 11.97 -10.07
C GLN A 656 5.85 13.35 -10.73
N GLU A 657 5.28 13.43 -11.94
CA GLU A 657 5.10 14.71 -12.64
C GLU A 657 4.13 15.64 -11.90
N ALA A 658 3.02 15.08 -11.37
CA ALA A 658 2.06 15.84 -10.58
C ALA A 658 2.69 16.43 -9.31
N ARG A 659 3.51 15.66 -8.59
CA ARG A 659 4.25 16.16 -7.42
C ARG A 659 5.26 17.24 -7.81
N LYS A 660 6.03 17.03 -8.87
CA LYS A 660 7.02 18.00 -9.35
C LYS A 660 6.36 19.34 -9.65
N MET A 661 5.25 19.33 -10.40
CA MET A 661 4.50 20.56 -10.70
C MET A 661 3.95 21.22 -9.43
N ALA A 662 3.42 20.43 -8.49
CA ALA A 662 2.92 20.96 -7.23
C ALA A 662 4.04 21.57 -6.35
N GLN A 663 5.25 21.01 -6.38
CA GLN A 663 6.42 21.57 -5.70
C GLN A 663 6.84 22.91 -6.29
N GLU A 664 7.00 22.98 -7.62
CA GLU A 664 7.32 24.22 -8.34
C GLU A 664 6.33 25.34 -7.97
N ILE A 665 5.03 25.05 -7.98
CA ILE A 665 3.98 26.03 -7.61
C ILE A 665 4.07 26.45 -6.13
N ILE A 666 4.29 25.52 -5.21
CA ILE A 666 4.36 25.84 -3.77
C ILE A 666 5.63 26.62 -3.41
N GLU A 667 6.71 26.45 -4.18
CA GLU A 667 7.94 27.22 -4.02
C GLU A 667 7.75 28.68 -4.46
N GLU A 668 7.12 28.89 -5.62
CA GLU A 668 6.87 30.22 -6.20
C GLU A 668 5.68 30.96 -5.55
N ASP A 669 4.56 30.28 -5.34
CA ASP A 669 3.29 30.85 -4.86
C ASP A 669 2.64 29.96 -3.77
N PRO A 670 3.16 30.02 -2.53
CA PRO A 670 2.77 29.10 -1.46
C PRO A 670 1.30 29.22 -1.04
N GLU A 671 0.75 30.43 -1.18
CA GLU A 671 -0.64 30.75 -0.81
C GLU A 671 -1.60 30.75 -2.00
N LEU A 672 -1.12 30.39 -3.19
CA LEU A 672 -1.86 30.36 -4.45
C LEU A 672 -2.58 31.70 -4.71
N GLN A 673 -1.88 32.82 -4.50
CA GLN A 673 -2.42 34.18 -4.63
C GLN A 673 -2.27 34.77 -6.02
N SER A 674 -1.41 34.20 -6.87
CA SER A 674 -1.24 34.67 -8.24
C SER A 674 -2.52 34.47 -9.05
N LEU A 675 -2.74 35.37 -10.02
CA LEU A 675 -3.92 35.34 -10.90
C LEU A 675 -4.06 34.01 -11.65
N GLU A 676 -2.93 33.40 -12.03
CA GLU A 676 -2.88 32.11 -12.73
C GLU A 676 -3.29 30.93 -11.84
N ASN A 677 -3.06 31.02 -10.53
CA ASN A 677 -3.30 29.95 -9.58
C ASN A 677 -4.63 30.07 -8.81
N ASN A 678 -5.36 31.18 -8.97
CA ASN A 678 -6.64 31.41 -8.30
C ASN A 678 -7.66 30.27 -8.55
N LYS A 679 -7.72 29.75 -9.78
CA LYS A 679 -8.61 28.61 -10.11
C LYS A 679 -8.32 27.36 -9.27
N MET A 680 -7.03 27.08 -9.02
CA MET A 680 -6.60 25.96 -8.19
C MET A 680 -6.97 26.20 -6.72
N LYS A 681 -6.81 27.43 -6.23
CA LYS A 681 -7.19 27.81 -4.87
C LYS A 681 -8.70 27.67 -4.64
N ASP A 682 -9.52 28.17 -5.57
CA ASP A 682 -10.98 28.07 -5.48
C ASP A 682 -11.43 26.60 -5.47
N PHE A 683 -10.84 25.78 -6.33
CA PHE A 683 -11.09 24.34 -6.35
C PHE A 683 -10.73 23.68 -5.01
N MET A 684 -9.54 23.94 -4.46
CA MET A 684 -9.12 23.39 -3.16
C MET A 684 -10.02 23.83 -2.00
N ASN A 685 -10.48 25.08 -1.99
CA ASN A 685 -11.37 25.61 -0.96
C ASN A 685 -12.78 25.02 -1.06
N SER A 686 -13.26 24.76 -2.29
CA SER A 686 -14.56 24.13 -2.53
C SER A 686 -14.59 22.69 -2.04
N ASP A 687 -13.50 21.95 -2.23
CA ASP A 687 -13.38 20.53 -1.87
C ASP A 687 -13.21 20.32 -0.35
N GLN A 688 -12.66 21.31 0.38
CA GLN A 688 -12.58 21.28 1.84
C GLN A 688 -13.94 21.29 2.54
N LYS A 689 -14.98 21.90 1.95
CA LYS A 689 -16.33 21.96 2.53
C LYS A 689 -17.07 20.61 2.47
N THR A 690 -16.71 19.75 1.50
CA THR A 690 -17.24 18.40 1.33
C THR A 690 -16.48 17.35 2.15
N GLN A 691 -15.26 17.65 2.58
CA GLN A 691 -14.35 16.71 3.25
C GLN A 691 -13.95 17.13 4.68
N THR A 692 -14.87 17.67 5.49
CA THR A 692 -14.65 18.06 6.89
C THR A 692 -14.42 16.86 7.84
N GLN A 693 -13.38 16.06 7.57
CA GLN A 693 -12.84 15.03 8.48
C GLN A 693 -11.31 15.04 8.60
N TRP A 694 -10.58 15.74 7.73
CA TRP A 694 -9.10 15.64 7.70
C TRP A 694 -8.34 16.51 8.71
N SER A 695 -8.98 17.51 9.31
CA SER A 695 -8.31 18.43 10.24
C SER A 695 -8.23 17.94 11.69
N ARG A 696 -8.81 16.76 12.01
CA ARG A 696 -8.86 16.23 13.38
C ARG A 696 -7.87 15.08 13.66
N ILE A 697 -6.96 14.78 12.74
CA ILE A 697 -5.96 13.70 12.90
C ILE A 697 -4.54 14.23 12.68
N SER A 698 -4.27 15.48 13.06
CA SER A 698 -2.91 16.03 13.18
C SER A 698 -2.57 16.26 14.64
#